data_AF-A0A344J305-F1
#
_entry.id   AF-A0A344J305-F1
#
_cell.length_a   1.000
_cell.length_b   1.000
_cell.length_c   1.000
_cell.angle_alpha   90.00
_cell.angle_beta   90.00
_cell.angle_gamma   90.00
#
_symmetry.space_group_name_H-M   'P 1'
#
loop_
_entity.id
_entity.type
_entity.pdbx_description
1 polymer ?
#
loop_
_entity_poly.entity_id
_entity_poly.type
_entity_poly.pdbx_seq_one_letter_code
_entity_poly.pdbx_strand_id
1 'polypeptide(L)'
;MGMLMPQHRGLAQVGWPRQHRRRRAVPMMRRIATCLLALAGACTMAAPQAQVPENPRFRLLGSRHGLPTTVVNALERDRLGFVWVATSDGLARYDGHGFRVWRHDAADPRSISGNTVQAIHVDARDRVWTSSEFGGIDMLDAARAGFRHWRSADYPQLRTDDIFAFASQGDRLWIGTGGGGMYGMDLAGKPSDWVPTPVPGVLPSDVVMDIAIEKDGRVCVATTGGLAVLESGRLRGEPLPGAVPMPMVYELWVDGASLWAGTSAGIFRREAAGRWRRLPYADMFERPNAATSFARDLDGSMWIGSQRGLWRVTGDSARPYPVKSESAWPREGIDAMMGEPEGGLWVAASGVGVGHLPSDWRSLAVIRRDGESQGAHHYGVVASARAGGIWLGGAQGHIERVDAQGVAEVVDADVRRRLPERMPFFMTEDAHGQLWLGYGRDGLWRLGRDGRLDSWRRVTDRHAPPAESYDHIAPTRDGKVWLALSGKGLELRDAVTGRLLRQFPLAGDDVGDGEILDMRMGPDERLWVAGSFGLGWLDETSGRLVMPSGLRGRRVHVFDFIDGDALWLHAADGLSRHVRGKDEWRRTDGLPAGRELPSLKPGSLRVDARGRVWLSSQRGLLRWDPRTAHMARFGVDQGFDSQEFVDGGMTVDDRGMLAAVAYDGSVVLVDTRFPDPPARVPTLRIDRVDVRRNGEWAAQPLAGALEFGPDEREFRLTGNLLAFDDPTGTRYWSRLEGFDSGWMDQGAQGERVFTGLAPGRYRLRMRAMDAAGNAAREQQLEFRVQPPWWRTWTALWIYSVVVLGLLAWAALDYRRRLARAHALALAEQKRTLAEQASEAKTRFLATLGHEIRTPMTGVLGMAELLQSTPLDAGQRGQVDAILRAGGHLLRLLNDALDLARIEAEKLVLADDAFDLHALIEEAEALMKPLAARKGLRFVLALPATVPRVFIGDRTRIGQILFNLLGNAIKFTECGEVGLAVDVEPRGGLRFVIHDTGPGLSDAQRQRLFRRFEQAEGARTSARYGGSGLGLAISQELAAAMGGRIDIDSTPGCGARFSVMLPLPVALVAAAASNAISPDVPDSMQLLLVEDDETVAEVVTSLLRGLGHAVRHVPHGLAALAEAASSRFDAALLDLDLPGIDGFVLARQLRINGFAGPLLAVTARADTEAESRAREVGFDAFVRKPVSAVILSEGLREAAQARARAKAG
;
A
#
# COMPACT_ATOMS: atom_id res chain seq x y z
N MET A 1 -15.93 -50.50 13.46
CA MET A 1 -17.00 -51.45 13.88
C MET A 1 -17.74 -51.82 12.61
N GLY A 2 -17.33 -52.84 11.84
CA GLY A 2 -17.48 -54.31 12.09
C GLY A 2 -18.81 -54.74 11.42
N MET A 3 -18.96 -55.65 10.46
CA MET A 3 -18.33 -56.95 10.13
C MET A 3 -18.83 -57.36 8.71
N LEU A 4 -17.98 -57.74 7.76
CA LEU A 4 -17.63 -59.11 7.29
C LEU A 4 -18.42 -59.70 6.07
N MET A 5 -17.60 -60.07 5.07
CA MET A 5 -17.69 -60.83 3.79
C MET A 5 -18.51 -62.16 3.76
N PRO A 6 -18.75 -62.86 2.60
CA PRO A 6 -17.74 -63.28 1.60
C PRO A 6 -18.08 -63.47 0.09
N GLN A 7 -16.99 -63.47 -0.71
CA GLN A 7 -16.59 -64.21 -1.95
C GLN A 7 -17.61 -64.65 -3.04
N HIS A 8 -17.29 -64.35 -4.33
CA HIS A 8 -16.75 -65.34 -5.28
C HIS A 8 -16.32 -64.78 -6.68
N ARG A 9 -15.06 -65.09 -7.04
CA ARG A 9 -14.48 -65.56 -8.34
C ARG A 9 -14.45 -64.70 -9.62
N GLY A 10 -13.23 -64.63 -10.19
CA GLY A 10 -12.94 -64.27 -11.59
C GLY A 10 -12.15 -65.35 -12.34
N LEU A 11 -11.68 -64.98 -13.56
CA LEU A 11 -10.94 -65.70 -14.62
C LEU A 11 -11.83 -66.22 -15.78
N ALA A 12 -11.53 -66.12 -17.08
CA ALA A 12 -10.40 -65.58 -17.85
C ALA A 12 -10.79 -65.45 -19.37
N GLN A 13 -9.84 -64.85 -20.12
CA GLN A 13 -9.67 -64.64 -21.58
C GLN A 13 -10.22 -65.68 -22.59
N VAL A 14 -10.41 -65.25 -23.85
CA VAL A 14 -10.10 -65.89 -25.18
C VAL A 14 -10.81 -65.03 -26.25
N GLY A 15 -10.29 -64.56 -27.40
CA GLY A 15 -9.31 -65.08 -28.34
C GLY A 15 -10.02 -65.43 -29.67
N TRP A 16 -9.91 -64.57 -30.69
CA TRP A 16 -10.53 -64.74 -32.03
C TRP A 16 -9.92 -65.92 -32.83
N PRO A 17 -10.68 -66.49 -33.78
CA PRO A 17 -10.08 -66.68 -35.10
C PRO A 17 -10.99 -66.37 -36.32
N ARG A 18 -10.25 -66.04 -37.38
CA ARG A 18 -10.59 -65.73 -38.78
C ARG A 18 -11.56 -66.70 -39.46
N GLN A 19 -12.32 -66.20 -40.44
CA GLN A 19 -12.80 -67.01 -41.56
C GLN A 19 -12.77 -66.31 -42.93
N HIS A 20 -12.50 -67.13 -43.94
CA HIS A 20 -12.29 -66.84 -45.35
C HIS A 20 -13.58 -66.50 -46.13
N ARG A 21 -13.38 -65.73 -47.21
CA ARG A 21 -14.30 -65.41 -48.32
C ARG A 21 -14.99 -66.64 -48.95
N ARG A 22 -16.23 -66.46 -49.47
CA ARG A 22 -16.58 -66.53 -50.92
C ARG A 22 -18.07 -66.22 -51.24
N ARG A 23 -18.26 -65.16 -52.04
CA ARG A 23 -19.08 -65.00 -53.28
C ARG A 23 -20.62 -65.29 -53.34
N ARG A 24 -21.34 -64.22 -53.74
CA ARG A 24 -22.35 -64.03 -54.84
C ARG A 24 -23.79 -63.62 -54.43
N ALA A 25 -24.14 -62.36 -54.67
CA ALA A 25 -25.45 -61.88 -55.18
C ALA A 25 -25.33 -60.39 -55.59
N VAL A 26 -25.44 -60.06 -56.89
CA VAL A 26 -25.09 -58.73 -57.47
C VAL A 26 -26.24 -57.92 -58.15
N PRO A 27 -27.49 -58.36 -58.39
CA PRO A 27 -28.43 -57.45 -59.09
C PRO A 27 -29.24 -56.49 -58.20
N MET A 28 -29.42 -56.74 -56.90
CA MET A 28 -30.32 -55.93 -56.05
C MET A 28 -29.68 -54.64 -55.49
N MET A 29 -28.35 -54.65 -55.29
CA MET A 29 -27.63 -53.47 -54.78
C MET A 29 -27.50 -52.33 -55.79
N ARG A 30 -27.56 -52.59 -57.11
CA ARG A 30 -27.47 -51.52 -58.12
C ARG A 30 -28.69 -50.63 -58.17
N ARG A 31 -29.92 -51.17 -57.99
CA ARG A 31 -31.14 -50.36 -57.99
C ARG A 31 -31.30 -49.54 -56.69
N ILE A 32 -30.88 -50.11 -55.56
CA ILE A 32 -30.85 -49.39 -54.27
C ILE A 32 -29.75 -48.30 -54.30
N ALA A 33 -28.60 -48.55 -54.91
CA ALA A 33 -27.55 -47.55 -55.08
C ALA A 33 -27.98 -46.39 -55.99
N THR A 34 -28.72 -46.65 -57.08
CA THR A 34 -29.21 -45.57 -57.96
C THR A 34 -30.32 -44.74 -57.30
N CYS A 35 -31.21 -45.36 -56.52
CA CYS A 35 -32.21 -44.61 -55.73
C CYS A 35 -31.57 -43.84 -54.56
N LEU A 36 -30.54 -44.38 -53.91
CA LEU A 36 -29.79 -43.67 -52.87
C LEU A 36 -28.90 -42.56 -53.44
N LEU A 37 -28.37 -42.70 -54.66
CA LEU A 37 -27.65 -41.63 -55.36
C LEU A 37 -28.60 -40.54 -55.90
N ALA A 38 -29.83 -40.89 -56.29
CA ALA A 38 -30.86 -39.92 -56.65
C ALA A 38 -31.42 -39.18 -55.42
N LEU A 39 -31.60 -39.86 -54.28
CA LEU A 39 -31.92 -39.22 -53.00
C LEU A 39 -30.75 -38.41 -52.44
N ALA A 40 -29.50 -38.85 -52.60
CA ALA A 40 -28.32 -38.09 -52.20
C ALA A 40 -28.07 -36.88 -53.12
N GLY A 41 -28.40 -36.98 -54.42
CA GLY A 41 -28.36 -35.87 -55.37
C GLY A 41 -29.48 -34.85 -55.17
N ALA A 42 -30.63 -35.27 -54.63
CA ALA A 42 -31.72 -34.36 -54.21
C ALA A 42 -31.51 -33.77 -52.79
N CYS A 43 -30.56 -34.31 -52.02
CA CYS A 43 -30.15 -33.80 -50.71
C CYS A 43 -28.85 -32.98 -50.77
N THR A 44 -28.57 -32.27 -51.86
CA THR A 44 -27.86 -31.00 -51.71
C THR A 44 -28.85 -30.05 -51.03
N MET A 45 -28.79 -29.99 -49.69
CA MET A 45 -29.54 -28.99 -48.94
C MET A 45 -29.12 -27.63 -49.48
N ALA A 46 -29.97 -27.02 -50.31
CA ALA A 46 -29.83 -25.60 -50.60
C ALA A 46 -29.84 -24.90 -49.25
N ALA A 47 -28.80 -24.10 -48.98
CA ALA A 47 -28.76 -23.29 -47.77
C ALA A 47 -30.08 -22.51 -47.65
N PRO A 48 -30.67 -22.39 -46.46
CA PRO A 48 -31.90 -21.63 -46.28
C PRO A 48 -31.65 -20.20 -46.78
N GLN A 49 -32.32 -19.83 -47.87
CA GLN A 49 -32.23 -18.48 -48.40
C GLN A 49 -33.04 -17.57 -47.48
N ALA A 50 -32.41 -16.53 -46.96
CA ALA A 50 -33.09 -15.53 -46.14
C ALA A 50 -34.20 -14.87 -46.96
N GLN A 51 -35.34 -14.61 -46.31
CA GLN A 51 -36.44 -13.89 -46.95
C GLN A 51 -36.14 -12.39 -47.09
N VAL A 52 -35.25 -11.86 -46.25
CA VAL A 52 -34.82 -10.46 -46.27
C VAL A 52 -33.63 -10.25 -47.22
N PRO A 53 -33.38 -9.03 -47.70
CA PRO A 53 -32.25 -8.73 -48.57
C PRO A 53 -30.92 -9.00 -47.87
N GLU A 54 -29.93 -9.51 -48.60
CA GLU A 54 -28.56 -9.57 -48.09
C GLU A 54 -27.97 -8.15 -48.02
N ASN A 55 -28.08 -7.51 -46.86
CA ASN A 55 -27.48 -6.20 -46.58
C ASN A 55 -26.51 -6.32 -45.38
N PRO A 56 -25.22 -6.63 -45.63
CA PRO A 56 -24.22 -6.78 -44.57
C PRO A 56 -24.03 -5.48 -43.78
N ARG A 57 -23.98 -5.58 -42.45
CA ARG A 57 -23.87 -4.44 -41.54
C ARG A 57 -22.62 -4.55 -40.70
N PHE A 58 -21.70 -3.65 -40.92
CA PHE A 58 -20.42 -3.66 -40.24
C PHE A 58 -20.46 -2.76 -39.02
N ARG A 59 -20.14 -3.32 -37.86
CA ARG A 59 -19.75 -2.50 -36.72
C ARG A 59 -18.34 -1.96 -36.97
N LEU A 60 -18.24 -0.66 -37.21
CA LEU A 60 -16.96 0.02 -37.41
C LEU A 60 -16.23 0.22 -36.09
N LEU A 61 -14.95 -0.12 -36.07
CA LEU A 61 -14.02 -0.02 -34.96
C LEU A 61 -12.86 0.89 -35.38
N GLY A 62 -12.90 2.14 -34.89
CA GLY A 62 -11.83 3.13 -35.07
C GLY A 62 -11.30 3.70 -33.75
N SER A 63 -10.79 4.93 -33.79
CA SER A 63 -10.12 5.58 -32.65
C SER A 63 -10.96 5.67 -31.37
N ARG A 64 -12.29 5.75 -31.48
CA ARG A 64 -13.19 5.74 -30.31
C ARG A 64 -13.10 4.47 -29.45
N HIS A 65 -12.62 3.36 -30.02
CA HIS A 65 -12.40 2.10 -29.29
C HIS A 65 -10.93 1.88 -28.93
N GLY A 66 -10.06 2.87 -29.19
CA GLY A 66 -8.63 2.80 -28.91
C GLY A 66 -7.75 2.36 -30.09
N LEU A 67 -8.29 2.20 -31.30
CA LEU A 67 -7.46 1.91 -32.49
C LEU A 67 -6.56 3.13 -32.77
N PRO A 68 -5.23 2.97 -32.90
CA PRO A 68 -4.31 4.10 -32.99
C PRO A 68 -4.47 4.89 -34.29
N THR A 69 -4.74 4.21 -35.40
CA THR A 69 -4.96 4.79 -36.73
C THR A 69 -5.91 3.92 -37.54
N THR A 70 -6.62 4.50 -38.49
CA THR A 70 -7.56 3.79 -39.38
C THR A 70 -6.89 3.14 -40.58
N VAL A 71 -5.57 3.33 -40.74
CA VAL A 71 -4.77 2.63 -41.76
C VAL A 71 -4.34 1.29 -41.20
N VAL A 72 -4.93 0.23 -41.72
CA VAL A 72 -4.74 -1.15 -41.26
C VAL A 72 -4.11 -1.96 -42.39
N ASN A 73 -2.97 -2.58 -42.11
CA ASN A 73 -2.18 -3.31 -43.11
C ASN A 73 -2.46 -4.82 -43.09
N ALA A 74 -2.74 -5.39 -41.91
CA ALA A 74 -3.02 -6.82 -41.75
C ALA A 74 -3.91 -7.09 -40.53
N LEU A 75 -4.65 -8.20 -40.59
CA LEU A 75 -5.49 -8.73 -39.52
C LEU A 75 -5.12 -10.18 -39.27
N GLU A 76 -5.03 -10.57 -38.00
CA GLU A 76 -4.76 -11.97 -37.62
C GLU A 76 -5.49 -12.30 -36.31
N ARG A 77 -5.81 -13.58 -36.08
CA ARG A 77 -6.42 -14.03 -34.82
C ARG A 77 -5.47 -14.96 -34.08
N ASP A 78 -5.21 -14.65 -32.82
CA ASP A 78 -4.38 -15.52 -31.99
C ASP A 78 -5.13 -16.79 -31.53
N ARG A 79 -4.39 -17.78 -31.00
CA ARG A 79 -4.99 -19.05 -30.57
C ARG A 79 -5.83 -18.92 -29.32
N LEU A 80 -5.71 -17.79 -28.62
CA LEU A 80 -6.57 -17.46 -27.48
C LEU A 80 -7.93 -16.93 -27.98
N GLY A 81 -7.97 -16.33 -29.17
CA GLY A 81 -9.14 -15.81 -29.86
C GLY A 81 -9.16 -14.28 -29.97
N PHE A 82 -8.10 -13.58 -29.55
CA PHE A 82 -7.99 -12.12 -29.73
C PHE A 82 -7.71 -11.78 -31.19
N VAL A 83 -8.23 -10.63 -31.63
CA VAL A 83 -7.96 -10.10 -32.97
C VAL A 83 -6.80 -9.13 -32.89
N TRP A 84 -5.78 -9.36 -33.70
CA TRP A 84 -4.60 -8.52 -33.86
C TRP A 84 -4.70 -7.70 -35.15
N VAL A 85 -4.25 -6.47 -35.07
CA VAL A 85 -4.38 -5.46 -36.13
C VAL A 85 -3.03 -4.76 -36.30
N ALA A 86 -2.46 -4.88 -37.50
CA ALA A 86 -1.28 -4.14 -37.89
C ALA A 86 -1.72 -2.78 -38.40
N THR A 87 -1.15 -1.72 -37.83
CA THR A 87 -1.53 -0.35 -38.16
C THR A 87 -0.30 0.46 -38.53
N SER A 88 -0.50 1.62 -39.16
CA SER A 88 0.60 2.55 -39.42
C SER A 88 1.13 3.27 -38.16
N ASP A 89 0.50 3.08 -36.98
CA ASP A 89 0.94 3.66 -35.71
C ASP A 89 0.86 2.66 -34.53
N GLY A 90 1.46 1.49 -34.73
CA GLY A 90 1.68 0.46 -33.71
C GLY A 90 0.91 -0.83 -33.98
N LEU A 91 1.21 -1.85 -33.18
CA LEU A 91 0.50 -3.12 -33.19
C LEU A 91 -0.67 -3.03 -32.22
N ALA A 92 -1.90 -3.35 -32.65
CA ALA A 92 -3.08 -3.31 -31.80
C ALA A 92 -3.70 -4.70 -31.61
N ARG A 93 -4.27 -4.97 -30.43
CA ARG A 93 -5.03 -6.17 -30.11
C ARG A 93 -6.40 -5.78 -29.58
N TYR A 94 -7.45 -6.27 -30.22
CA TYR A 94 -8.84 -6.09 -29.79
C TYR A 94 -9.26 -7.22 -28.85
N ASP A 95 -9.86 -6.87 -27.72
CA ASP A 95 -10.33 -7.81 -26.69
C ASP A 95 -11.83 -8.04 -26.65
N GLY A 96 -12.58 -7.40 -27.54
CA GLY A 96 -14.04 -7.40 -27.55
C GLY A 96 -14.65 -6.08 -27.12
N HIS A 97 -13.92 -5.27 -26.35
CA HIS A 97 -14.37 -3.96 -25.86
C HIS A 97 -13.51 -2.81 -26.34
N GLY A 98 -12.18 -3.00 -26.41
CA GLY A 98 -11.24 -1.98 -26.85
C GLY A 98 -9.94 -2.54 -27.38
N PHE A 99 -9.07 -1.64 -27.85
CA PHE A 99 -7.75 -1.99 -28.34
C PHE A 99 -6.67 -1.72 -27.28
N ARG A 100 -5.80 -2.71 -27.10
CA ARG A 100 -4.48 -2.51 -26.50
C ARG A 100 -3.46 -2.26 -27.60
N VAL A 101 -2.65 -1.21 -27.48
CA VAL A 101 -1.66 -0.81 -28.49
C VAL A 101 -0.25 -0.96 -27.94
N TRP A 102 0.64 -1.59 -28.72
CA TRP A 102 2.08 -1.62 -28.51
C TRP A 102 2.74 -0.66 -29.52
N ARG A 103 3.48 0.31 -28.99
CA ARG A 103 4.23 1.31 -29.77
C ARG A 103 5.72 1.22 -29.46
N HIS A 104 6.53 1.71 -30.39
CA HIS A 104 7.96 1.82 -30.23
C HIS A 104 8.28 2.83 -29.12
N ASP A 105 9.19 2.44 -28.23
CA ASP A 105 9.78 3.30 -27.21
C ASP A 105 11.30 3.18 -27.30
N ALA A 106 11.96 4.27 -27.68
CA ALA A 106 13.42 4.32 -27.82
C ALA A 106 14.17 4.03 -26.50
N ALA A 107 13.51 4.20 -25.34
CA ALA A 107 14.09 3.91 -24.04
C ALA A 107 13.89 2.44 -23.60
N ASP A 108 12.94 1.69 -24.18
CA ASP A 108 12.69 0.28 -23.87
C ASP A 108 13.08 -0.63 -25.05
N PRO A 109 14.22 -1.36 -24.97
CA PRO A 109 14.65 -2.27 -26.02
C PRO A 109 13.78 -3.52 -26.17
N ARG A 110 12.71 -3.66 -25.35
CA ARG A 110 11.69 -4.71 -25.48
C ARG A 110 10.38 -4.19 -26.07
N SER A 111 10.33 -2.92 -26.48
CA SER A 111 9.21 -2.36 -27.26
C SER A 111 9.31 -2.80 -28.72
N ILE A 112 8.22 -2.70 -29.50
CA ILE A 112 8.23 -3.03 -30.94
C ILE A 112 9.29 -2.16 -31.68
N SER A 113 9.89 -2.65 -32.77
CA SER A 113 11.02 -1.96 -33.43
C SER A 113 10.63 -0.65 -34.11
N GLY A 114 9.35 -0.49 -34.48
CA GLY A 114 8.82 0.70 -35.14
C GLY A 114 7.29 0.70 -35.12
N ASN A 115 6.69 1.83 -35.49
CA ASN A 115 5.24 2.01 -35.41
C ASN A 115 4.51 1.62 -36.71
N THR A 116 5.11 1.74 -37.89
CA THR A 116 4.45 1.33 -39.13
C THR A 116 4.49 -0.19 -39.27
N VAL A 117 3.49 -0.89 -38.72
CA VAL A 117 3.46 -2.37 -38.72
C VAL A 117 2.96 -2.88 -40.06
N GLN A 118 3.76 -3.69 -40.77
CA GLN A 118 3.47 -4.16 -42.13
C GLN A 118 2.77 -5.52 -42.16
N ALA A 119 3.25 -6.49 -41.36
CA ALA A 119 2.74 -7.86 -41.37
C ALA A 119 2.57 -8.42 -39.95
N ILE A 120 1.66 -9.39 -39.81
CA ILE A 120 1.42 -10.13 -38.56
C ILE A 120 1.25 -11.61 -38.90
N HIS A 121 1.79 -12.48 -38.06
CA HIS A 121 1.55 -13.91 -38.12
C HIS A 121 1.56 -14.53 -36.73
N VAL A 122 0.59 -15.38 -36.44
CA VAL A 122 0.55 -16.14 -35.18
C VAL A 122 0.99 -17.58 -35.43
N ASP A 123 2.05 -18.00 -34.75
CA ASP A 123 2.58 -19.36 -34.94
C ASP A 123 1.86 -20.43 -34.10
N ALA A 124 2.27 -21.70 -34.30
CA ALA A 124 1.70 -22.84 -33.59
C ALA A 124 1.88 -22.79 -32.05
N ARG A 125 2.80 -21.96 -31.54
CA ARG A 125 3.11 -21.74 -30.12
C ARG A 125 2.44 -20.48 -29.56
N ASP A 126 1.50 -19.88 -30.30
CA ASP A 126 0.78 -18.65 -29.95
C ASP A 126 1.68 -17.41 -29.76
N ARG A 127 2.82 -17.39 -30.48
CA ARG A 127 3.69 -16.22 -30.54
C ARG A 127 3.29 -15.35 -31.71
N VAL A 128 3.31 -14.04 -31.50
CA VAL A 128 2.94 -13.05 -32.50
C VAL A 128 4.22 -12.56 -33.15
N TRP A 129 4.41 -12.93 -34.40
CA TRP A 129 5.47 -12.44 -35.27
C TRP A 129 4.95 -11.24 -36.03
N THR A 130 5.74 -10.18 -36.09
CA THR A 130 5.37 -8.95 -36.77
C THR A 130 6.59 -8.26 -37.32
N SER A 131 6.38 -7.26 -38.17
CA SER A 131 7.42 -6.43 -38.74
C SER A 131 6.95 -5.00 -38.77
N SER A 132 7.87 -4.08 -38.46
CA SER A 132 7.69 -2.68 -38.76
C SER A 132 8.49 -2.31 -40.02
N GLU A 133 8.04 -1.32 -40.77
CA GLU A 133 8.74 -0.76 -41.93
C GLU A 133 10.21 -0.46 -41.57
N PHE A 134 11.13 -1.12 -42.28
CA PHE A 134 12.59 -1.09 -42.06
C PHE A 134 13.07 -1.46 -40.63
N GLY A 135 12.23 -2.10 -39.80
CA GLY A 135 12.57 -2.47 -38.42
C GLY A 135 12.98 -3.94 -38.23
N GLY A 136 12.90 -4.75 -39.28
CA GLY A 136 13.23 -6.18 -39.25
C GLY A 136 12.09 -7.02 -38.70
N ILE A 137 12.42 -8.07 -37.96
CA ILE A 137 11.47 -9.03 -37.41
C ILE A 137 11.32 -8.79 -35.91
N ASP A 138 10.07 -8.67 -35.47
CA ASP A 138 9.68 -8.57 -34.07
C ASP A 138 8.86 -9.79 -33.66
N MET A 139 9.13 -10.34 -32.48
CA MET A 139 8.35 -11.46 -31.93
C MET A 139 7.94 -11.18 -30.50
N LEU A 140 6.64 -11.23 -30.26
CA LEU A 140 6.03 -11.19 -28.94
C LEU A 140 5.69 -12.61 -28.50
N ASP A 141 6.20 -13.00 -27.33
CA ASP A 141 5.95 -14.34 -26.80
C ASP A 141 4.49 -14.56 -26.37
N ALA A 142 4.12 -15.82 -26.10
CA ALA A 142 2.76 -16.16 -25.66
C ALA A 142 2.39 -15.51 -24.31
N ALA A 143 3.38 -15.18 -23.47
CA ALA A 143 3.18 -14.46 -22.21
C ALA A 143 2.98 -12.94 -22.40
N ARG A 144 3.22 -12.43 -23.62
CA ARG A 144 3.13 -11.02 -24.01
C ARG A 144 4.04 -10.13 -23.15
N ALA A 145 5.21 -10.63 -22.76
CA ALA A 145 6.11 -9.99 -21.79
C ALA A 145 7.01 -8.88 -22.40
N GLY A 146 7.21 -8.91 -23.71
CA GLY A 146 8.03 -7.96 -24.46
C GLY A 146 8.46 -8.55 -25.82
N PHE A 147 8.94 -7.68 -26.71
CA PHE A 147 9.39 -8.08 -28.04
C PHE A 147 10.84 -8.55 -28.04
N ARG A 148 11.14 -9.49 -28.95
CA ARG A 148 12.49 -9.85 -29.36
C ARG A 148 12.69 -9.46 -30.82
N HIS A 149 13.88 -9.00 -31.15
CA HIS A 149 14.19 -8.38 -32.43
C HIS A 149 15.25 -9.15 -33.21
N TRP A 150 15.06 -9.25 -34.52
CA TRP A 150 16.10 -9.68 -35.47
C TRP A 150 16.21 -8.65 -36.58
N ARG A 151 17.38 -8.00 -36.65
CA ARG A 151 17.70 -6.95 -37.63
C ARG A 151 18.87 -7.36 -38.50
N SER A 152 18.92 -6.85 -39.72
CA SER A 152 19.98 -7.12 -40.70
C SER A 152 21.36 -6.68 -40.21
N ALA A 153 21.43 -5.67 -39.34
CA ALA A 153 22.65 -5.23 -38.69
C ALA A 153 23.27 -6.30 -37.78
N ASP A 154 22.44 -7.02 -37.01
CA ASP A 154 22.88 -8.07 -36.07
C ASP A 154 22.91 -9.46 -36.73
N TYR A 155 22.07 -9.64 -37.75
CA TYR A 155 21.91 -10.86 -38.52
C TYR A 155 22.07 -10.55 -40.02
N PRO A 156 23.31 -10.43 -40.53
CA PRO A 156 23.58 -10.09 -41.93
C PRO A 156 22.92 -11.03 -42.94
N GLN A 157 22.48 -12.21 -42.49
CA GLN A 157 21.73 -13.17 -43.29
C GLN A 157 20.37 -12.63 -43.76
N LEU A 158 19.74 -11.68 -43.03
CA LEU A 158 18.44 -11.09 -43.41
C LEU A 158 18.52 -10.14 -44.61
N ARG A 159 19.69 -9.53 -44.86
CA ARG A 159 20.02 -8.56 -45.94
C ARG A 159 19.15 -7.29 -46.04
N THR A 160 17.93 -7.32 -45.57
CA THR A 160 16.97 -6.21 -45.52
C THR A 160 16.14 -6.34 -44.25
N ASP A 161 15.69 -5.20 -43.74
CA ASP A 161 14.79 -5.09 -42.59
C ASP A 161 13.34 -4.80 -43.00
N ASP A 162 13.05 -4.84 -44.31
CA ASP A 162 11.71 -4.63 -44.86
C ASP A 162 11.02 -5.98 -45.12
N ILE A 163 10.06 -6.34 -44.27
CA ILE A 163 9.46 -7.68 -44.19
C ILE A 163 7.95 -7.57 -44.44
N PHE A 164 7.48 -8.21 -45.52
CA PHE A 164 6.07 -8.11 -45.97
C PHE A 164 5.22 -9.31 -45.64
N ALA A 165 5.81 -10.50 -45.46
CA ALA A 165 5.04 -11.73 -45.28
C ALA A 165 5.70 -12.68 -44.29
N PHE A 166 4.86 -13.41 -43.56
CA PHE A 166 5.27 -14.48 -42.66
C PHE A 166 4.37 -15.69 -42.88
N ALA A 167 4.95 -16.90 -42.77
CA ALA A 167 4.16 -18.13 -42.73
C ALA A 167 4.91 -19.21 -41.95
N SER A 168 4.23 -19.96 -41.07
CA SER A 168 4.88 -21.02 -40.28
C SER A 168 4.46 -22.43 -40.72
N GLN A 169 5.45 -23.32 -40.91
CA GLN A 169 5.27 -24.75 -41.14
C GLN A 169 6.04 -25.56 -40.10
N GLY A 170 5.33 -26.23 -39.19
CA GLY A 170 5.96 -26.95 -38.08
C GLY A 170 6.81 -26.00 -37.23
N ASP A 171 8.09 -26.32 -37.05
CA ASP A 171 9.06 -25.49 -36.32
C ASP A 171 9.83 -24.50 -37.22
N ARG A 172 9.36 -24.25 -38.45
CA ARG A 172 9.99 -23.33 -39.39
C ARG A 172 9.08 -22.13 -39.67
N LEU A 173 9.65 -20.93 -39.64
CA LEU A 173 9.06 -19.69 -40.09
C LEU A 173 9.66 -19.30 -41.44
N TRP A 174 8.79 -19.08 -42.43
CA TRP A 174 9.11 -18.50 -43.73
C TRP A 174 8.84 -17.01 -43.67
N ILE A 175 9.75 -16.23 -44.23
CA ILE A 175 9.75 -14.76 -44.17
C ILE A 175 9.92 -14.24 -45.59
N GLY A 176 8.99 -13.42 -46.06
CA GLY A 176 9.03 -12.72 -47.34
C GLY A 176 9.43 -11.26 -47.15
N THR A 177 10.28 -10.74 -48.04
CA THR A 177 10.89 -9.41 -47.88
C THR A 177 10.66 -8.50 -49.07
N GLY A 178 10.77 -7.19 -48.85
CA GLY A 178 10.59 -6.13 -49.84
C GLY A 178 11.71 -5.97 -50.88
N GLY A 179 12.61 -6.95 -51.02
CA GLY A 179 13.76 -6.88 -51.93
C GLY A 179 14.93 -7.83 -51.61
N GLY A 180 14.80 -8.67 -50.58
CA GLY A 180 15.78 -9.69 -50.20
C GLY A 180 15.39 -11.13 -50.60
N GLY A 181 14.22 -11.34 -51.19
CA GLY A 181 13.64 -12.66 -51.45
C GLY A 181 12.98 -13.27 -50.21
N MET A 182 13.16 -14.58 -50.04
CA MET A 182 12.52 -15.37 -48.98
C MET A 182 13.56 -16.03 -48.04
N TYR A 183 13.31 -15.99 -46.74
CA TYR A 183 14.16 -16.57 -45.69
C TYR A 183 13.44 -17.67 -44.91
N GLY A 184 14.19 -18.68 -44.48
CA GLY A 184 13.73 -19.67 -43.52
C GLY A 184 14.43 -19.50 -42.17
N MET A 185 13.66 -19.49 -41.09
CA MET A 185 14.15 -19.38 -39.72
C MET A 185 13.53 -20.49 -38.87
N ASP A 186 14.32 -21.14 -38.00
CA ASP A 186 13.77 -22.00 -36.96
C ASP A 186 12.99 -21.13 -35.95
N LEU A 187 11.82 -21.60 -35.52
CA LEU A 187 11.05 -21.02 -34.42
C LEU A 187 11.86 -20.81 -33.13
N ALA A 188 13.01 -21.47 -32.93
CA ALA A 188 13.98 -21.16 -31.87
C ALA A 188 14.70 -19.80 -32.04
N GLY A 189 14.53 -19.10 -33.16
CA GLY A 189 15.13 -17.79 -33.43
C GLY A 189 16.53 -17.85 -34.05
N LYS A 190 16.93 -19.02 -34.57
CA LYS A 190 18.17 -19.17 -35.35
C LYS A 190 17.82 -19.10 -36.84
N PRO A 191 18.28 -18.08 -37.58
CA PRO A 191 18.20 -18.09 -39.03
C PRO A 191 19.02 -19.28 -39.53
N SER A 192 18.38 -20.28 -40.13
CA SER A 192 19.02 -21.59 -40.32
C SER A 192 19.06 -22.07 -41.77
N ASP A 193 18.32 -21.48 -42.71
CA ASP A 193 18.39 -21.89 -44.11
C ASP A 193 17.96 -20.76 -45.06
N TRP A 194 18.86 -20.37 -45.96
CA TRP A 194 18.67 -19.34 -46.97
C TRP A 194 18.21 -19.95 -48.30
N VAL A 195 17.18 -19.37 -48.93
CA VAL A 195 16.82 -19.69 -50.33
C VAL A 195 17.31 -18.50 -51.19
N PRO A 196 18.24 -18.70 -52.15
CA PRO A 196 18.93 -17.60 -52.80
C PRO A 196 18.01 -16.62 -53.54
N THR A 197 18.43 -15.35 -53.48
CA THR A 197 18.33 -14.26 -54.49
C THR A 197 17.77 -14.70 -55.86
N PRO A 198 16.92 -13.89 -56.53
CA PRO A 198 16.28 -14.23 -57.79
C PRO A 198 17.28 -14.74 -58.84
N VAL A 199 17.25 -16.04 -59.09
CA VAL A 199 17.81 -16.64 -60.31
C VAL A 199 16.69 -16.65 -61.33
N PRO A 200 16.88 -16.12 -62.55
CA PRO A 200 15.88 -16.21 -63.62
C PRO A 200 15.37 -17.66 -63.75
N GLY A 201 14.08 -17.87 -63.45
CA GLY A 201 13.41 -19.20 -63.49
C GLY A 201 13.15 -19.88 -62.14
N VAL A 202 13.65 -19.36 -61.01
CA VAL A 202 13.50 -19.98 -59.67
C VAL A 202 12.52 -19.18 -58.79
N LEU A 203 12.80 -17.89 -58.55
CA LEU A 203 11.89 -16.94 -57.89
C LEU A 203 11.62 -15.79 -58.88
N PRO A 204 10.36 -15.51 -59.26
CA PRO A 204 10.06 -14.52 -60.30
C PRO A 204 10.46 -13.07 -59.95
N SER A 205 10.51 -12.70 -58.66
CA SER A 205 11.00 -11.42 -58.14
C SER A 205 11.50 -11.57 -56.71
N ASP A 206 12.46 -10.74 -56.29
CA ASP A 206 12.95 -10.61 -54.91
C ASP A 206 12.01 -9.89 -53.94
N VAL A 207 10.95 -9.25 -54.45
CA VAL A 207 9.88 -8.66 -53.64
C VAL A 207 8.80 -9.70 -53.43
N VAL A 208 8.79 -10.30 -52.23
CA VAL A 208 7.82 -11.33 -51.82
C VAL A 208 6.67 -10.64 -51.09
N MET A 209 5.47 -10.71 -51.68
CA MET A 209 4.27 -10.04 -51.16
C MET A 209 3.54 -10.87 -50.12
N ASP A 210 3.47 -12.18 -50.33
CA ASP A 210 2.72 -13.10 -49.46
C ASP A 210 3.27 -14.53 -49.56
N ILE A 211 3.07 -15.33 -48.52
CA ILE A 211 3.50 -16.73 -48.44
C ILE A 211 2.35 -17.58 -47.88
N ALA A 212 1.93 -18.58 -48.65
CA ALA A 212 0.87 -19.49 -48.25
C ALA A 212 1.37 -20.93 -48.15
N ILE A 213 0.88 -21.68 -47.17
CA ILE A 213 1.27 -23.09 -46.95
C ILE A 213 0.07 -23.98 -47.21
N GLU A 214 0.18 -24.81 -48.24
CA GLU A 214 -0.86 -25.77 -48.59
C GLU A 214 -0.90 -26.96 -47.63
N LYS A 215 -2.05 -27.66 -47.62
CA LYS A 215 -2.25 -28.84 -46.76
C LYS A 215 -1.29 -29.99 -47.03
N ASP A 216 -0.74 -30.11 -48.24
CA ASP A 216 0.26 -31.11 -48.60
C ASP A 216 1.70 -30.68 -48.24
N GLY A 217 1.85 -29.50 -47.65
CA GLY A 217 3.13 -28.96 -47.19
C GLY A 217 3.90 -28.17 -48.24
N ARG A 218 3.35 -27.93 -49.44
CA ARG A 218 3.97 -27.01 -50.40
C ARG A 218 3.87 -25.57 -49.91
N VAL A 219 4.95 -24.81 -50.11
CA VAL A 219 5.00 -23.38 -49.76
C VAL A 219 4.90 -22.57 -51.04
N CYS A 220 3.81 -21.83 -51.18
CA CYS A 220 3.52 -20.97 -52.32
C CYS A 220 3.93 -19.54 -51.99
N VAL A 221 4.58 -18.87 -52.92
CA VAL A 221 5.24 -17.57 -52.71
C VAL A 221 4.75 -16.59 -53.76
N ALA A 222 4.03 -15.57 -53.32
CA ALA A 222 3.57 -14.47 -54.16
C ALA A 222 4.68 -13.43 -54.29
N THR A 223 4.93 -12.97 -55.52
CA THR A 223 5.93 -11.94 -55.80
C THR A 223 5.37 -10.87 -56.73
N THR A 224 6.06 -9.72 -56.83
CA THR A 224 5.71 -8.69 -57.81
C THR A 224 5.88 -9.13 -59.26
N GLY A 225 6.62 -10.22 -59.50
CA GLY A 225 6.90 -10.78 -60.82
C GLY A 225 6.21 -12.11 -61.12
N GLY A 226 5.29 -12.60 -60.27
CA GLY A 226 4.61 -13.88 -60.46
C GLY A 226 4.55 -14.77 -59.21
N LEU A 227 4.14 -16.01 -59.41
CA LEU A 227 4.03 -17.04 -58.38
C LEU A 227 5.24 -17.98 -58.40
N ALA A 228 5.70 -18.41 -57.24
CA ALA A 228 6.63 -19.54 -57.09
C ALA A 228 6.11 -20.57 -56.10
N VAL A 229 6.59 -21.81 -56.22
CA VAL A 229 6.27 -22.89 -55.28
C VAL A 229 7.55 -23.61 -54.86
N LEU A 230 7.70 -23.79 -53.56
CA LEU A 230 8.75 -24.56 -52.92
C LEU A 230 8.20 -25.95 -52.57
N GLU A 231 8.75 -26.97 -53.22
CA GLU A 231 8.38 -28.37 -53.05
C GLU A 231 9.66 -29.20 -52.92
N SER A 232 9.76 -30.03 -51.87
CA SER A 232 10.95 -30.86 -51.61
C SER A 232 12.27 -30.07 -51.57
N GLY A 233 12.25 -28.86 -51.02
CA GLY A 233 13.43 -27.98 -50.89
C GLY A 233 13.88 -27.29 -52.19
N ARG A 234 13.13 -27.44 -53.29
CA ARG A 234 13.39 -26.75 -54.57
C ARG A 234 12.30 -25.73 -54.87
N LEU A 235 12.71 -24.48 -55.08
CA LEU A 235 11.83 -23.40 -55.49
C LEU A 235 11.73 -23.38 -57.02
N ARG A 236 10.52 -23.19 -57.56
CA ARG A 236 10.28 -23.04 -59.01
C ARG A 236 9.23 -21.96 -59.25
N GLY A 237 9.40 -21.18 -60.32
CA GLY A 237 8.33 -20.32 -60.82
C GLY A 237 7.15 -21.16 -61.31
N GLU A 238 5.92 -20.76 -60.96
CA GLU A 238 4.70 -21.46 -61.34
C GLU A 238 3.86 -20.56 -62.27
N PRO A 239 3.71 -20.92 -63.56
CA PRO A 239 3.02 -20.06 -64.52
C PRO A 239 1.50 -20.08 -64.30
N LEU A 240 0.89 -18.90 -64.41
CA LEU A 240 -0.57 -18.74 -64.39
C LEU A 240 -1.13 -18.74 -65.82
N PRO A 241 -2.27 -19.40 -66.07
CA PRO A 241 -2.79 -19.60 -67.42
C PRO A 241 -3.21 -18.26 -68.06
N GLY A 242 -2.62 -17.93 -69.20
CA GLY A 242 -2.97 -16.73 -69.98
C GLY A 242 -2.40 -15.40 -69.45
N ALA A 243 -1.51 -15.43 -68.45
CA ALA A 243 -0.93 -14.23 -67.84
C ALA A 243 0.57 -14.10 -68.16
N VAL A 244 0.88 -13.54 -69.33
CA VAL A 244 2.26 -13.25 -69.79
C VAL A 244 2.36 -11.76 -70.17
N PRO A 245 3.30 -10.98 -69.58
CA PRO A 245 4.26 -11.36 -68.54
C PRO A 245 3.56 -11.79 -67.23
N MET A 246 4.29 -12.52 -66.38
CA MET A 246 3.74 -13.02 -65.12
C MET A 246 3.22 -11.85 -64.26
N PRO A 247 1.96 -11.91 -63.78
CA PRO A 247 1.33 -10.80 -63.09
C PRO A 247 1.86 -10.68 -61.66
N MET A 248 1.80 -9.47 -61.10
CA MET A 248 1.98 -9.27 -59.66
C MET A 248 0.90 -10.07 -58.91
N VAL A 249 1.32 -10.86 -57.92
CA VAL A 249 0.42 -11.61 -57.03
C VAL A 249 0.33 -10.84 -55.72
N TYR A 250 -0.88 -10.42 -55.34
CA TYR A 250 -1.15 -9.64 -54.13
C TYR A 250 -1.33 -10.53 -52.90
N GLU A 251 -2.20 -11.54 -53.00
CA GLU A 251 -2.52 -12.47 -51.91
C GLU A 251 -2.64 -13.90 -52.43
N LEU A 252 -2.20 -14.84 -51.59
CA LEU A 252 -2.40 -16.28 -51.72
C LEU A 252 -3.24 -16.81 -50.58
N TRP A 253 -4.44 -17.29 -50.90
CA TRP A 253 -5.37 -17.76 -49.88
C TRP A 253 -5.65 -19.26 -50.02
N VAL A 254 -5.34 -20.02 -48.97
CA VAL A 254 -5.54 -21.47 -48.93
C VAL A 254 -6.91 -21.79 -48.38
N ASP A 255 -7.67 -22.52 -49.18
CA ASP A 255 -9.05 -22.88 -48.86
C ASP A 255 -9.29 -24.36 -49.12
N GLY A 256 -9.32 -25.13 -48.05
CA GLY A 256 -9.42 -26.57 -48.14
C GLY A 256 -8.22 -27.15 -48.90
N ALA A 257 -8.45 -27.72 -50.08
CA ALA A 257 -7.43 -28.23 -50.99
C ALA A 257 -7.22 -27.33 -52.22
N SER A 258 -7.83 -26.14 -52.23
CA SER A 258 -7.67 -25.14 -53.28
C SER A 258 -6.75 -24.01 -52.82
N LEU A 259 -6.04 -23.42 -53.77
CA LEU A 259 -5.27 -22.20 -53.55
C LEU A 259 -5.81 -21.10 -54.45
N TRP A 260 -6.15 -19.96 -53.88
CA TRP A 260 -6.60 -18.78 -54.61
C TRP A 260 -5.46 -17.77 -54.73
N ALA A 261 -5.36 -17.12 -55.87
CA ALA A 261 -4.39 -16.08 -56.14
C ALA A 261 -5.10 -14.84 -56.68
N GLY A 262 -5.04 -13.75 -55.91
CA GLY A 262 -5.43 -12.41 -56.35
C GLY A 262 -4.25 -11.76 -57.07
N THR A 263 -4.41 -11.41 -58.33
CA THR A 263 -3.29 -10.91 -59.16
C THR A 263 -3.66 -9.62 -59.88
N SER A 264 -2.65 -8.93 -60.42
CA SER A 264 -2.88 -7.77 -61.30
C SER A 264 -3.61 -8.12 -62.60
N ALA A 265 -3.70 -9.41 -62.97
CA ALA A 265 -4.38 -9.95 -64.14
C ALA A 265 -5.63 -10.79 -63.79
N GLY A 266 -6.22 -10.53 -62.61
CA GLY A 266 -7.47 -11.16 -62.18
C GLY A 266 -7.26 -12.26 -61.14
N ILE A 267 -8.32 -13.05 -60.91
CA ILE A 267 -8.33 -14.12 -59.91
C ILE A 267 -8.09 -15.47 -60.56
N PHE A 268 -7.17 -16.22 -59.96
CA PHE A 268 -6.86 -17.60 -60.34
C PHE A 268 -7.09 -18.54 -59.17
N ARG A 269 -7.53 -19.76 -59.46
CA ARG A 269 -7.72 -20.82 -58.47
C ARG A 269 -6.99 -22.07 -58.93
N ARG A 270 -6.15 -22.64 -58.07
CA ARG A 270 -5.63 -23.99 -58.23
C ARG A 270 -6.60 -24.97 -57.60
N GLU A 271 -7.13 -25.87 -58.42
CA GLU A 271 -8.00 -26.96 -57.97
C GLU A 271 -7.18 -28.03 -57.24
N ALA A 272 -7.84 -28.89 -56.45
CA ALA A 272 -7.18 -29.99 -55.72
C ALA A 272 -6.38 -30.95 -56.63
N ALA A 273 -6.71 -31.00 -57.92
CA ALA A 273 -5.96 -31.74 -58.94
C ALA A 273 -4.63 -31.07 -59.35
N GLY A 274 -4.27 -29.92 -58.76
CA GLY A 274 -3.06 -29.15 -59.06
C GLY A 274 -3.17 -28.24 -60.29
N ARG A 275 -4.32 -28.19 -60.97
CA ARG A 275 -4.52 -27.38 -62.18
C ARG A 275 -4.99 -25.97 -61.83
N TRP A 276 -4.30 -24.96 -62.36
CA TRP A 276 -4.76 -23.57 -62.32
C TRP A 276 -5.91 -23.32 -63.28
N ARG A 277 -6.92 -22.60 -62.80
CA ARG A 277 -8.08 -22.16 -63.56
C ARG A 277 -8.26 -20.66 -63.35
N ARG A 278 -8.41 -19.93 -64.45
CA ARG A 278 -8.88 -18.54 -64.45
C ARG A 278 -10.40 -18.55 -64.30
N LEU A 279 -10.93 -17.79 -63.35
CA LEU A 279 -12.37 -17.79 -63.07
C LEU A 279 -13.13 -16.96 -64.11
N PRO A 280 -14.41 -17.26 -64.39
CA PRO A 280 -15.20 -16.55 -65.42
C PRO A 280 -15.31 -15.05 -65.19
N TYR A 281 -15.22 -14.60 -63.93
CA TYR A 281 -15.28 -13.20 -63.52
C TYR A 281 -13.89 -12.63 -63.19
N ALA A 282 -12.80 -13.30 -63.54
CA ALA A 282 -11.44 -12.85 -63.23
C ALA A 282 -11.16 -11.43 -63.76
N ASP A 283 -11.67 -11.11 -64.95
CA ASP A 283 -11.53 -9.79 -65.60
C ASP A 283 -12.07 -8.64 -64.73
N MET A 284 -13.09 -8.91 -63.89
CA MET A 284 -13.65 -7.89 -62.98
C MET A 284 -12.66 -7.45 -61.91
N PHE A 285 -11.63 -8.26 -61.65
CA PHE A 285 -10.63 -8.05 -60.61
C PHE A 285 -9.22 -7.90 -61.19
N GLU A 286 -9.11 -7.41 -62.42
CA GLU A 286 -7.84 -6.91 -62.96
C GLU A 286 -7.58 -5.48 -62.48
N ARG A 287 -6.34 -5.00 -62.59
CA ARG A 287 -6.04 -3.59 -62.29
C ARG A 287 -6.96 -2.66 -63.09
N PRO A 288 -7.55 -1.62 -62.45
CA PRO A 288 -7.24 -1.09 -61.11
C PRO A 288 -8.15 -1.62 -59.97
N ASN A 289 -8.75 -2.80 -60.12
CA ASN A 289 -9.62 -3.46 -59.14
C ASN A 289 -9.06 -4.80 -58.64
N ALA A 290 -7.74 -4.91 -58.49
CA ALA A 290 -7.13 -6.19 -58.14
C ALA A 290 -7.74 -6.77 -56.86
N ALA A 291 -8.01 -8.07 -56.84
CA ALA A 291 -8.43 -8.77 -55.64
C ALA A 291 -7.24 -8.84 -54.67
N THR A 292 -7.45 -8.33 -53.46
CA THR A 292 -6.43 -8.14 -52.42
C THR A 292 -6.69 -9.02 -51.21
N SER A 293 -7.90 -9.55 -51.03
CA SER A 293 -8.19 -10.51 -49.96
C SER A 293 -9.38 -11.43 -50.21
N PHE A 294 -9.39 -12.60 -49.58
CA PHE A 294 -10.43 -13.61 -49.73
C PHE A 294 -10.91 -14.19 -48.39
N ALA A 295 -12.22 -14.49 -48.31
CA ALA A 295 -12.77 -15.21 -47.16
C ALA A 295 -13.97 -16.08 -47.58
N ARG A 296 -14.08 -17.26 -46.99
CA ARG A 296 -15.22 -18.17 -47.19
C ARG A 296 -16.30 -17.90 -46.16
N ASP A 297 -17.55 -17.91 -46.62
CA ASP A 297 -18.73 -17.85 -45.76
C ASP A 297 -19.31 -19.25 -45.50
N LEU A 298 -20.22 -19.36 -44.52
CA LEU A 298 -20.83 -20.63 -44.08
C LEU A 298 -21.66 -21.32 -45.17
N ASP A 299 -22.26 -20.56 -46.08
CA ASP A 299 -23.03 -21.09 -47.21
C ASP A 299 -22.14 -21.52 -48.39
N GLY A 300 -20.81 -21.39 -48.25
CA GLY A 300 -19.83 -21.68 -49.29
C GLY A 300 -19.61 -20.56 -50.29
N SER A 301 -20.35 -19.44 -50.17
CA SER A 301 -20.08 -18.21 -50.91
C SER A 301 -18.73 -17.62 -50.51
N MET A 302 -18.22 -16.75 -51.37
CA MET A 302 -16.92 -16.11 -51.20
C MET A 302 -17.09 -14.61 -51.07
N TRP A 303 -16.38 -14.05 -50.10
CA TRP A 303 -16.07 -12.63 -50.00
C TRP A 303 -14.77 -12.37 -50.73
N ILE A 304 -14.75 -11.32 -51.54
CA ILE A 304 -13.57 -10.85 -52.26
C ILE A 304 -13.37 -9.39 -51.88
N GLY A 305 -12.30 -9.10 -51.15
CA GLY A 305 -11.80 -7.76 -50.97
C GLY A 305 -10.98 -7.35 -52.19
N SER A 306 -11.17 -6.13 -52.67
CA SER A 306 -10.43 -5.59 -53.79
C SER A 306 -10.05 -4.13 -53.58
N GLN A 307 -9.24 -3.60 -54.50
CA GLN A 307 -8.89 -2.18 -54.54
C GLN A 307 -10.08 -1.24 -54.77
N ARG A 308 -11.28 -1.76 -55.08
CA ARG A 308 -12.52 -0.95 -55.21
C ARG A 308 -13.66 -1.44 -54.30
N GLY A 309 -13.32 -2.10 -53.19
CA GLY A 309 -14.28 -2.47 -52.16
C GLY A 309 -14.52 -3.95 -52.00
N LEU A 310 -15.57 -4.27 -51.27
CA LEU A 310 -15.94 -5.62 -50.91
C LEU A 310 -16.96 -6.18 -51.90
N TRP A 311 -16.78 -7.43 -52.30
CA TRP A 311 -17.62 -8.13 -53.26
C TRP A 311 -18.05 -9.47 -52.69
N ARG A 312 -19.22 -9.94 -53.11
CA ARG A 312 -19.75 -11.26 -52.77
C ARG A 312 -20.01 -12.06 -54.03
N VAL A 313 -19.73 -13.36 -53.98
CA VAL A 313 -20.01 -14.30 -55.06
C VAL A 313 -20.55 -15.62 -54.50
N THR A 314 -21.72 -16.03 -54.98
CA THR A 314 -22.51 -17.19 -54.49
C THR A 314 -22.19 -18.50 -55.20
N GLY A 315 -21.10 -18.54 -55.96
CA GLY A 315 -20.63 -19.74 -56.66
C GLY A 315 -19.67 -19.42 -57.80
N ASP A 316 -18.90 -20.42 -58.24
CA ASP A 316 -17.79 -20.23 -59.19
C ASP A 316 -18.22 -19.66 -60.58
N SER A 317 -19.49 -19.82 -60.95
CA SER A 317 -20.05 -19.29 -62.21
C SER A 317 -20.95 -18.07 -62.00
N ALA A 318 -21.23 -17.69 -60.75
CA ALA A 318 -22.05 -16.53 -60.44
C ALA A 318 -21.23 -15.26 -60.69
N ARG A 319 -21.87 -14.21 -61.23
CA ARG A 319 -21.22 -12.91 -61.36
C ARG A 319 -21.08 -12.29 -59.96
N PRO A 320 -19.87 -11.93 -59.52
CA PRO A 320 -19.67 -11.20 -58.27
C PRO A 320 -20.45 -9.89 -58.29
N TYR A 321 -21.03 -9.52 -57.16
CA TYR A 321 -21.70 -8.23 -56.99
C TYR A 321 -21.03 -7.44 -55.86
N PRO A 322 -20.93 -6.11 -56.02
CA PRO A 322 -20.37 -5.28 -54.97
C PRO A 322 -21.31 -5.28 -53.77
N VAL A 323 -20.74 -5.39 -52.58
CA VAL A 323 -21.48 -5.35 -51.33
C VAL A 323 -21.90 -3.91 -51.10
N LYS A 324 -23.20 -3.67 -51.20
CA LYS A 324 -23.79 -2.42 -50.78
C LYS A 324 -24.03 -2.55 -49.28
N SER A 325 -23.25 -1.82 -48.48
CA SER A 325 -23.56 -1.61 -47.07
C SER A 325 -24.25 -0.26 -46.97
N GLU A 326 -25.43 -0.22 -46.38
CA GLU A 326 -26.10 1.05 -46.03
C GLU A 326 -25.55 1.62 -44.71
N SER A 327 -24.85 0.81 -43.91
CA SER A 327 -24.00 1.27 -42.81
C SER A 327 -22.75 1.97 -43.35
N ALA A 328 -22.11 2.81 -42.54
CA ALA A 328 -20.97 3.69 -42.86
C ALA A 328 -19.69 3.02 -43.44
N TRP A 329 -19.74 1.76 -43.90
CA TRP A 329 -18.68 1.13 -44.69
C TRP A 329 -18.56 1.81 -46.07
N PRO A 330 -17.47 2.54 -46.34
CA PRO A 330 -17.29 3.25 -47.60
C PRO A 330 -16.88 2.30 -48.73
N ARG A 331 -17.03 2.75 -49.98
CA ARG A 331 -16.58 2.04 -51.19
C ARG A 331 -15.06 2.15 -51.39
N GLU A 332 -14.30 1.99 -50.31
CA GLU A 332 -12.84 2.10 -50.29
C GLU A 332 -12.18 0.74 -50.53
N GLY A 333 -10.88 0.73 -50.80
CA GLY A 333 -10.11 -0.50 -50.98
C GLY A 333 -10.10 -1.35 -49.71
N ILE A 334 -10.23 -2.67 -49.88
CA ILE A 334 -10.11 -3.64 -48.79
C ILE A 334 -8.66 -4.07 -48.68
N ASP A 335 -8.04 -3.81 -47.53
CA ASP A 335 -6.62 -4.09 -47.31
C ASP A 335 -6.41 -5.49 -46.74
N ALA A 336 -7.27 -5.90 -45.81
CA ALA A 336 -7.20 -7.22 -45.19
C ALA A 336 -8.60 -7.71 -44.81
N MET A 337 -8.77 -9.02 -44.75
CA MET A 337 -10.03 -9.64 -44.39
C MET A 337 -9.79 -10.98 -43.70
N MET A 338 -10.60 -11.29 -42.70
CA MET A 338 -10.49 -12.53 -41.94
C MET A 338 -11.89 -13.06 -41.61
N GLY A 339 -12.23 -14.23 -42.16
CA GLY A 339 -13.48 -14.92 -41.86
C GLY A 339 -13.45 -15.60 -40.49
N GLU A 340 -14.56 -15.57 -39.78
CA GLU A 340 -14.74 -16.34 -38.56
C GLU A 340 -15.33 -17.71 -38.86
N PRO A 341 -14.92 -18.78 -38.13
CA PRO A 341 -15.54 -20.10 -38.22
C PRO A 341 -17.06 -20.09 -38.01
N GLU A 342 -17.58 -19.07 -37.33
CA GLU A 342 -18.99 -18.92 -36.99
C GLU A 342 -19.79 -18.08 -37.98
N GLY A 343 -19.18 -17.66 -39.10
CA GLY A 343 -19.84 -16.90 -40.16
C GLY A 343 -19.79 -15.38 -40.00
N GLY A 344 -19.10 -14.90 -38.95
CA GLY A 344 -18.70 -13.49 -38.85
C GLY A 344 -17.56 -13.16 -39.83
N LEU A 345 -17.34 -11.87 -40.06
CA LEU A 345 -16.29 -11.39 -40.97
C LEU A 345 -15.64 -10.13 -40.41
N TRP A 346 -14.31 -10.17 -40.31
CA TRP A 346 -13.49 -8.99 -40.05
C TRP A 346 -12.96 -8.43 -41.36
N VAL A 347 -13.08 -7.12 -41.54
CA VAL A 347 -12.62 -6.42 -42.74
C VAL A 347 -11.85 -5.18 -42.34
N ALA A 348 -10.74 -4.92 -43.00
CA ALA A 348 -9.99 -3.67 -42.88
C ALA A 348 -10.12 -2.87 -44.18
N ALA A 349 -10.44 -1.58 -44.07
CA ALA A 349 -10.49 -0.66 -45.19
C ALA A 349 -9.66 0.60 -44.93
N SER A 350 -8.94 1.02 -45.96
CA SER A 350 -8.06 2.18 -45.98
C SER A 350 -8.81 3.46 -45.65
N GLY A 351 -8.62 3.99 -44.44
CA GLY A 351 -9.21 5.26 -43.99
C GLY A 351 -10.37 5.09 -43.01
N VAL A 352 -10.91 3.88 -42.86
CA VAL A 352 -12.07 3.56 -42.01
C VAL A 352 -11.66 2.89 -40.71
N GLY A 353 -10.64 2.04 -40.76
CA GLY A 353 -10.25 1.14 -39.68
C GLY A 353 -10.79 -0.27 -39.90
N VAL A 354 -11.32 -0.87 -38.84
CA VAL A 354 -11.73 -2.29 -38.82
C VAL A 354 -13.25 -2.41 -38.74
N GLY A 355 -13.88 -3.17 -39.62
CA GLY A 355 -15.29 -3.53 -39.55
C GLY A 355 -15.48 -4.97 -39.10
N HIS A 356 -16.45 -5.20 -38.22
CA HIS A 356 -16.90 -6.54 -37.86
C HIS A 356 -18.34 -6.76 -38.33
N LEU A 357 -18.55 -7.78 -39.16
CA LEU A 357 -19.87 -8.29 -39.56
C LEU A 357 -20.26 -9.44 -38.63
N PRO A 358 -21.36 -9.33 -37.87
CA PRO A 358 -21.77 -10.38 -36.95
C PRO A 358 -22.29 -11.63 -37.68
N SER A 359 -22.22 -12.79 -37.02
CA SER A 359 -22.61 -14.09 -37.59
C SER A 359 -24.08 -14.20 -38.05
N ASP A 360 -24.98 -13.41 -37.47
CA ASP A 360 -26.42 -13.42 -37.75
C ASP A 360 -26.84 -12.40 -38.82
N TRP A 361 -25.90 -11.77 -39.52
CA TRP A 361 -26.15 -10.67 -40.45
C TRP A 361 -27.19 -10.95 -41.55
N ARG A 362 -27.37 -12.22 -41.96
CA ARG A 362 -28.36 -12.64 -42.97
C ARG A 362 -29.81 -12.63 -42.49
N SER A 363 -30.01 -12.68 -41.18
CA SER A 363 -31.35 -12.75 -40.58
C SER A 363 -32.05 -11.39 -40.59
N LEU A 364 -31.33 -10.31 -40.90
CA LEU A 364 -31.81 -8.95 -40.72
C LEU A 364 -31.25 -8.01 -41.77
N ALA A 365 -32.10 -7.15 -42.32
CA ALA A 365 -31.72 -6.07 -43.23
C ALA A 365 -32.24 -4.73 -42.71
N VAL A 366 -31.46 -3.66 -42.89
CA VAL A 366 -31.92 -2.28 -42.68
C VAL A 366 -32.13 -1.65 -44.06
N ILE A 367 -33.25 -0.96 -44.24
CA ILE A 367 -33.58 -0.23 -45.45
C ILE A 367 -33.60 1.26 -45.13
N ARG A 368 -32.80 2.01 -45.89
CA ARG A 368 -32.74 3.47 -45.91
C ARG A 368 -33.02 3.98 -47.32
N ARG A 369 -33.70 5.12 -47.43
CA ARG A 369 -33.87 5.83 -48.70
C ARG A 369 -32.91 7.00 -48.77
N ASP A 370 -31.80 6.82 -49.48
CA ASP A 370 -30.90 7.91 -49.84
C ASP A 370 -31.35 8.58 -51.14
N GLY A 371 -31.45 9.90 -51.16
CA GLY A 371 -31.48 10.67 -52.42
C GLY A 371 -32.58 11.72 -52.60
N GLU A 372 -33.54 11.86 -51.68
CA GLU A 372 -34.49 12.98 -51.68
C GLU A 372 -34.48 13.65 -50.31
N SER A 373 -34.70 14.97 -50.25
CA SER A 373 -34.62 15.83 -49.05
C SER A 373 -34.88 15.06 -47.75
N GLN A 374 -33.93 15.12 -46.80
CA GLN A 374 -33.89 14.35 -45.53
C GLN A 374 -35.19 14.27 -44.70
N GLY A 375 -36.26 14.99 -45.05
CA GLY A 375 -37.58 14.93 -44.42
C GLY A 375 -38.69 14.23 -45.21
N ALA A 376 -38.51 13.81 -46.47
CA ALA A 376 -39.61 13.23 -47.28
C ALA A 376 -39.90 11.74 -46.96
N HIS A 377 -38.87 10.99 -46.57
CA HIS A 377 -38.94 9.52 -46.38
C HIS A 377 -38.82 9.08 -44.91
N HIS A 378 -39.11 9.98 -43.96
CA HIS A 378 -39.20 9.61 -42.55
C HIS A 378 -40.46 8.75 -42.33
N TYR A 379 -40.29 7.43 -42.27
CA TYR A 379 -41.36 6.48 -41.99
C TYR A 379 -41.73 6.51 -40.50
N GLY A 380 -43.02 6.41 -40.20
CA GLY A 380 -43.51 6.30 -38.81
C GLY A 380 -44.64 5.30 -38.63
N VAL A 381 -45.17 4.71 -39.69
CA VAL A 381 -46.21 3.68 -39.63
C VAL A 381 -45.91 2.55 -40.60
N VAL A 382 -46.14 1.31 -40.15
CA VAL A 382 -45.94 0.09 -40.95
C VAL A 382 -47.16 -0.81 -40.88
N ALA A 383 -47.47 -1.51 -41.96
CA ALA A 383 -48.49 -2.56 -42.00
C ALA A 383 -48.02 -3.77 -42.81
N SER A 384 -48.47 -4.97 -42.46
CA SER A 384 -48.19 -6.17 -43.26
C SER A 384 -48.96 -6.11 -44.58
N ALA A 385 -48.32 -6.48 -45.69
CA ALA A 385 -48.99 -6.61 -46.98
C ALA A 385 -49.44 -8.06 -47.23
N ARG A 386 -50.69 -8.29 -47.62
CA ARG A 386 -51.20 -9.67 -47.87
C ARG A 386 -50.55 -10.35 -49.08
N ALA A 387 -50.12 -9.58 -50.07
CA ALA A 387 -49.38 -10.11 -51.22
C ALA A 387 -47.93 -10.51 -50.86
N GLY A 388 -47.52 -10.35 -49.60
CA GLY A 388 -46.14 -10.38 -49.15
C GLY A 388 -45.52 -8.98 -49.23
N GLY A 389 -44.59 -8.71 -48.31
CA GLY A 389 -44.01 -7.38 -48.14
C GLY A 389 -44.65 -6.60 -47.00
N ILE A 390 -44.32 -5.32 -46.93
CA ILE A 390 -44.85 -4.37 -45.96
C ILE A 390 -45.29 -3.09 -46.64
N TRP A 391 -46.29 -2.43 -46.08
CA TRP A 391 -46.63 -1.06 -46.38
C TRP A 391 -45.89 -0.14 -45.42
N LEU A 392 -45.28 0.92 -45.95
CA LEU A 392 -44.64 1.97 -45.19
C LEU A 392 -45.35 3.30 -45.42
N GLY A 393 -45.70 3.97 -44.32
CA GLY A 393 -46.26 5.32 -44.31
C GLY A 393 -45.25 6.30 -43.75
N GLY A 394 -44.94 7.33 -44.52
CA GLY A 394 -43.96 8.36 -44.18
C GLY A 394 -44.51 9.77 -44.12
N ALA A 395 -43.62 10.69 -43.78
CA ALA A 395 -43.89 12.12 -43.80
C ALA A 395 -44.43 12.60 -45.16
N GLN A 396 -45.15 13.73 -45.16
CA GLN A 396 -45.75 14.32 -46.38
C GLN A 396 -46.75 13.40 -47.11
N GLY A 397 -47.27 12.36 -46.46
CA GLY A 397 -48.28 11.45 -47.04
C GLY A 397 -47.70 10.42 -48.02
N HIS A 398 -46.39 10.18 -47.98
CA HIS A 398 -45.76 9.11 -48.74
C HIS A 398 -46.25 7.74 -48.25
N ILE A 399 -46.77 6.94 -49.19
CA ILE A 399 -47.12 5.53 -48.97
C ILE A 399 -46.35 4.70 -50.01
N GLU A 400 -45.67 3.67 -49.55
CA GLU A 400 -44.97 2.72 -50.42
C GLU A 400 -45.17 1.29 -49.93
N ARG A 401 -45.09 0.34 -50.87
CA ARG A 401 -45.06 -1.09 -50.57
C ARG A 401 -43.65 -1.59 -50.79
N VAL A 402 -43.03 -2.17 -49.76
CA VAL A 402 -41.71 -2.79 -49.87
C VAL A 402 -41.88 -4.30 -49.89
N ASP A 403 -41.38 -4.95 -50.94
CA ASP A 403 -41.38 -6.42 -51.00
C ASP A 403 -40.31 -7.03 -50.08
N ALA A 404 -40.28 -8.36 -50.00
CA ALA A 404 -39.29 -9.07 -49.16
C ALA A 404 -37.85 -8.85 -49.64
N GLN A 405 -37.64 -8.42 -50.89
CA GLN A 405 -36.34 -8.09 -51.48
C GLN A 405 -35.95 -6.61 -51.27
N GLY A 406 -36.72 -5.85 -50.50
CA GLY A 406 -36.44 -4.45 -50.18
C GLY A 406 -36.75 -3.49 -51.34
N VAL A 407 -37.40 -3.98 -52.40
CA VAL A 407 -37.82 -3.15 -53.53
C VAL A 407 -39.09 -2.41 -53.14
N ALA A 408 -39.05 -1.06 -53.16
CA ALA A 408 -40.26 -0.27 -53.01
C ALA A 408 -41.00 -0.14 -54.33
N GLU A 409 -42.28 -0.43 -54.27
CA GLU A 409 -43.30 0.03 -55.20
C GLU A 409 -43.97 1.25 -54.57
N VAL A 410 -43.67 2.43 -55.13
CA VAL A 410 -44.31 3.68 -54.69
C VAL A 410 -45.74 3.70 -55.22
N VAL A 411 -46.68 4.12 -54.37
CA VAL A 411 -48.08 4.32 -54.78
C VAL A 411 -48.14 5.37 -55.89
N ASP A 412 -49.02 5.15 -56.87
CA ASP A 412 -49.19 6.01 -58.05
C ASP A 412 -49.25 7.51 -57.70
N ALA A 413 -48.59 8.36 -58.51
CA ALA A 413 -48.46 9.79 -58.25
C ALA A 413 -49.83 10.51 -58.16
N ASP A 414 -50.85 10.05 -58.88
CA ASP A 414 -52.21 10.59 -58.83
C ASP A 414 -52.94 10.20 -57.54
N VAL A 415 -52.68 9.00 -57.02
CA VAL A 415 -53.16 8.58 -55.70
C VAL A 415 -52.48 9.41 -54.62
N ARG A 416 -51.15 9.57 -54.68
CA ARG A 416 -50.38 10.37 -53.72
C ARG A 416 -50.87 11.81 -53.63
N ARG A 417 -51.13 12.49 -54.76
CA ARG A 417 -51.66 13.87 -54.78
C ARG A 417 -53.05 14.02 -54.14
N ARG A 418 -53.81 12.94 -54.02
CA ARG A 418 -55.16 12.94 -53.42
C ARG A 418 -55.16 12.61 -51.93
N LEU A 419 -54.09 12.00 -51.43
CA LEU A 419 -53.92 11.73 -50.00
C LEU A 419 -53.55 13.00 -49.23
N PRO A 420 -53.89 13.11 -47.93
CA PRO A 420 -53.42 14.22 -47.09
C PRO A 420 -51.89 14.30 -47.04
N GLU A 421 -51.33 15.52 -47.15
CA GLU A 421 -49.88 15.79 -47.07
C GLU A 421 -49.32 15.71 -45.63
N ARG A 422 -49.61 14.62 -44.93
CA ARG A 422 -49.10 14.32 -43.58
C ARG A 422 -49.01 12.82 -43.40
N MET A 423 -48.28 12.36 -42.40
CA MET A 423 -48.17 10.93 -42.10
C MET A 423 -49.51 10.40 -41.56
N PRO A 424 -49.96 9.20 -41.97
CA PRO A 424 -51.09 8.53 -41.32
C PRO A 424 -50.73 8.18 -39.87
N PHE A 425 -51.72 8.13 -38.97
CA PHE A 425 -51.53 7.67 -37.59
C PHE A 425 -51.51 6.14 -37.49
N PHE A 426 -52.27 5.46 -38.35
CA PHE A 426 -52.29 4.00 -38.46
C PHE A 426 -52.44 3.58 -39.91
N MET A 427 -52.08 2.33 -40.17
CA MET A 427 -52.27 1.69 -41.46
C MET A 427 -52.53 0.18 -41.25
N THR A 428 -53.45 -0.40 -42.02
CA THR A 428 -53.67 -1.85 -42.03
C THR A 428 -54.27 -2.29 -43.36
N GLU A 429 -53.88 -3.47 -43.84
CA GLU A 429 -54.53 -4.10 -44.99
C GLU A 429 -55.65 -5.04 -44.49
N ASP A 430 -56.81 -5.01 -45.14
CA ASP A 430 -57.94 -5.89 -44.80
C ASP A 430 -57.90 -7.24 -45.54
N ALA A 431 -58.91 -8.09 -45.30
CA ALA A 431 -59.00 -9.42 -45.90
C ALA A 431 -59.12 -9.40 -47.44
N HIS A 432 -59.63 -8.32 -48.02
CA HIS A 432 -59.80 -8.12 -49.47
C HIS A 432 -58.56 -7.45 -50.11
N GLY A 433 -57.59 -7.10 -49.28
CA GLY A 433 -56.35 -6.48 -49.71
C GLY A 433 -56.46 -4.99 -49.96
N GLN A 434 -57.39 -4.31 -49.29
CA GLN A 434 -57.55 -2.87 -49.33
C GLN A 434 -56.78 -2.26 -48.15
N LEU A 435 -56.04 -1.19 -48.41
CA LEU A 435 -55.21 -0.51 -47.42
C LEU A 435 -56.01 0.61 -46.75
N TRP A 436 -56.22 0.49 -45.44
CA TRP A 436 -56.89 1.49 -44.62
C TRP A 436 -55.89 2.45 -43.99
N LEU A 437 -56.18 3.74 -44.05
CA LEU A 437 -55.32 4.84 -43.62
C LEU A 437 -56.10 5.82 -42.74
N GLY A 438 -55.58 6.13 -41.55
CA GLY A 438 -56.17 7.09 -40.63
C GLY A 438 -55.39 8.39 -40.54
N TYR A 439 -56.03 9.54 -40.80
CA TYR A 439 -55.38 10.86 -40.75
C TYR A 439 -55.96 11.79 -39.67
N GLY A 440 -56.50 11.22 -38.60
CA GLY A 440 -57.12 11.97 -37.49
C GLY A 440 -58.22 12.89 -37.99
N ARG A 441 -58.00 14.22 -37.93
CA ARG A 441 -58.97 15.24 -38.37
C ARG A 441 -59.34 15.15 -39.86
N ASP A 442 -58.47 14.60 -40.71
CA ASP A 442 -58.74 14.43 -42.15
C ASP A 442 -59.48 13.12 -42.46
N GLY A 443 -59.97 12.42 -41.44
CA GLY A 443 -60.86 11.28 -41.57
C GLY A 443 -60.16 9.97 -41.90
N LEU A 444 -60.99 9.00 -42.29
CA LEU A 444 -60.58 7.64 -42.67
C LEU A 444 -60.51 7.54 -44.18
N TRP A 445 -59.48 6.86 -44.68
CA TRP A 445 -59.23 6.67 -46.10
C TRP A 445 -59.00 5.18 -46.37
N ARG A 446 -59.37 4.75 -47.58
CA ARG A 446 -59.13 3.40 -48.06
C ARG A 446 -58.62 3.42 -49.48
N LEU A 447 -57.49 2.76 -49.71
CA LEU A 447 -56.88 2.56 -51.00
C LEU A 447 -57.12 1.12 -51.48
N GLY A 448 -57.84 0.98 -52.59
CA GLY A 448 -58.04 -0.30 -53.28
C GLY A 448 -56.83 -0.71 -54.11
N ARG A 449 -56.75 -2.00 -54.46
CA ARG A 449 -55.68 -2.56 -55.31
C ARG A 449 -55.66 -2.00 -56.73
N ASP A 450 -56.79 -1.49 -57.20
CA ASP A 450 -56.97 -0.81 -58.47
C ASP A 450 -56.56 0.67 -58.44
N GLY A 451 -56.04 1.16 -57.29
CA GLY A 451 -55.71 2.58 -57.09
C GLY A 451 -56.93 3.46 -56.80
N ARG A 452 -58.12 2.86 -56.63
CA ARG A 452 -59.32 3.59 -56.21
C ARG A 452 -59.16 4.04 -54.76
N LEU A 453 -59.48 5.31 -54.51
CA LEU A 453 -59.38 5.92 -53.19
C LEU A 453 -60.77 6.32 -52.70
N ASP A 454 -61.21 5.72 -51.60
CA ASP A 454 -62.43 6.12 -50.88
C ASP A 454 -62.03 6.93 -49.64
N SER A 455 -62.78 7.98 -49.31
CA SER A 455 -62.50 8.86 -48.17
C SER A 455 -63.77 9.20 -47.40
N TRP A 456 -63.76 9.03 -46.08
CA TRP A 456 -64.85 9.38 -45.17
C TRP A 456 -64.42 10.56 -44.30
N ARG A 457 -64.66 11.77 -44.81
CA ARG A 457 -64.23 13.04 -44.19
C ARG A 457 -65.42 13.78 -43.61
N ARG A 458 -65.26 14.33 -42.40
CA ARG A 458 -66.35 15.01 -41.67
C ARG A 458 -67.00 16.15 -42.46
N VAL A 459 -66.23 16.84 -43.30
CA VAL A 459 -66.71 17.99 -44.09
C VAL A 459 -67.60 17.54 -45.26
N THR A 460 -67.45 16.30 -45.75
CA THR A 460 -68.07 15.85 -47.01
C THR A 460 -68.96 14.62 -46.88
N ASP A 461 -68.89 13.86 -45.78
CA ASP A 461 -69.61 12.59 -45.65
C ASP A 461 -70.31 12.44 -44.28
N ARG A 462 -71.61 12.13 -44.32
CA ARG A 462 -72.44 11.81 -43.14
C ARG A 462 -71.97 10.55 -42.41
N HIS A 463 -71.25 9.67 -43.10
CA HIS A 463 -70.69 8.45 -42.56
C HIS A 463 -69.26 8.64 -42.06
N ALA A 464 -68.70 9.86 -42.12
CA ALA A 464 -67.39 10.13 -41.55
C ALA A 464 -67.35 9.85 -40.04
N PRO A 465 -66.25 9.28 -39.54
CA PRO A 465 -66.08 9.13 -38.11
C PRO A 465 -65.89 10.49 -37.39
N PRO A 466 -66.07 10.56 -36.06
CA PRO A 466 -65.99 11.81 -35.29
C PRO A 466 -64.57 12.43 -35.32
N ALA A 467 -64.44 13.76 -35.49
CA ALA A 467 -63.14 14.47 -35.72
C ALA A 467 -62.05 14.42 -34.61
N GLU A 468 -62.15 13.49 -33.67
CA GLU A 468 -61.17 13.22 -32.63
C GLU A 468 -60.13 12.20 -33.10
N SER A 469 -59.08 11.98 -32.30
CA SER A 469 -58.01 11.03 -32.64
C SER A 469 -58.60 9.61 -32.72
N TYR A 470 -58.34 8.93 -33.83
CA TYR A 470 -58.59 7.49 -33.96
C TYR A 470 -57.27 6.78 -33.71
N ASP A 471 -57.22 5.97 -32.68
CA ASP A 471 -55.94 5.44 -32.19
C ASP A 471 -55.65 4.05 -32.79
N HIS A 472 -56.70 3.28 -33.13
CA HIS A 472 -56.56 1.93 -33.68
C HIS A 472 -57.67 1.58 -34.67
N ILE A 473 -57.35 0.65 -35.58
CA ILE A 473 -58.27 0.03 -36.55
C ILE A 473 -58.09 -1.49 -36.56
N ALA A 474 -59.18 -2.25 -36.68
CA ALA A 474 -59.12 -3.69 -36.83
C ALA A 474 -60.19 -4.18 -37.84
N PRO A 475 -59.80 -4.45 -39.10
CA PRO A 475 -60.71 -5.01 -40.09
C PRO A 475 -61.04 -6.46 -39.74
N THR A 476 -62.29 -6.86 -39.98
CA THR A 476 -62.76 -8.23 -39.79
C THR A 476 -62.80 -8.97 -41.12
N ARG A 477 -62.87 -10.31 -41.08
CA ARG A 477 -63.00 -11.13 -42.30
C ARG A 477 -64.36 -11.02 -42.99
N ASP A 478 -65.41 -10.68 -42.24
CA ASP A 478 -66.78 -10.56 -42.74
C ASP A 478 -67.13 -9.19 -43.35
N GLY A 479 -66.11 -8.36 -43.65
CA GLY A 479 -66.31 -7.08 -44.33
C GLY A 479 -66.81 -5.97 -43.41
N LYS A 480 -66.46 -6.03 -42.12
CA LYS A 480 -66.64 -4.93 -41.17
C LYS A 480 -65.28 -4.37 -40.75
N VAL A 481 -65.30 -3.22 -40.09
CA VAL A 481 -64.09 -2.60 -39.55
C VAL A 481 -64.38 -1.99 -38.18
N TRP A 482 -63.53 -2.34 -37.22
CA TRP A 482 -63.53 -1.74 -35.88
C TRP A 482 -62.64 -0.51 -35.85
N LEU A 483 -63.11 0.56 -35.22
CA LEU A 483 -62.36 1.77 -34.93
C LEU A 483 -62.38 2.06 -33.43
N ALA A 484 -61.22 2.34 -32.86
CA ALA A 484 -61.11 2.91 -31.52
C ALA A 484 -61.11 4.43 -31.59
N LEU A 485 -62.04 5.06 -30.87
CA LEU A 485 -62.12 6.50 -30.70
C LEU A 485 -61.48 6.90 -29.37
N SER A 486 -60.49 7.79 -29.40
CA SER A 486 -59.81 8.25 -28.20
C SER A 486 -60.82 8.83 -27.19
N GLY A 487 -60.97 8.18 -26.03
CA GLY A 487 -61.88 8.59 -24.96
C GLY A 487 -63.39 8.42 -25.24
N LYS A 488 -63.80 7.78 -26.36
CA LYS A 488 -65.23 7.64 -26.74
C LYS A 488 -65.67 6.22 -27.08
N GLY A 489 -64.81 5.23 -26.86
CA GLY A 489 -65.12 3.82 -27.03
C GLY A 489 -64.86 3.30 -28.45
N LEU A 490 -65.65 2.32 -28.88
CA LEU A 490 -65.44 1.59 -30.13
C LEU A 490 -66.59 1.81 -31.11
N GLU A 491 -66.27 1.85 -32.39
CA GLU A 491 -67.25 1.84 -33.48
C GLU A 491 -67.05 0.62 -34.37
N LEU A 492 -68.16 -0.04 -34.70
CA LEU A 492 -68.22 -1.06 -35.74
C LEU A 492 -68.84 -0.46 -36.98
N ARG A 493 -68.14 -0.57 -38.12
CA ARG A 493 -68.55 0.02 -39.39
C ARG A 493 -68.56 -1.01 -40.50
N ASP A 494 -69.39 -0.77 -41.49
CA ASP A 494 -69.39 -1.53 -42.73
C ASP A 494 -68.13 -1.16 -43.54
N ALA A 495 -67.31 -2.15 -43.89
CA ALA A 495 -66.02 -1.88 -44.54
C ALA A 495 -66.21 -1.33 -45.95
N VAL A 496 -67.31 -1.66 -46.65
CA VAL A 496 -67.53 -1.23 -48.04
C VAL A 496 -67.99 0.22 -48.12
N THR A 497 -69.01 0.56 -47.34
CA THR A 497 -69.71 1.85 -47.36
C THR A 497 -69.16 2.85 -46.34
N GLY A 498 -68.40 2.40 -45.34
CA GLY A 498 -67.95 3.18 -44.19
C GLY A 498 -69.07 3.56 -43.21
N ARG A 499 -70.29 3.06 -43.44
CA ARG A 499 -71.47 3.35 -42.61
C ARG A 499 -71.25 2.81 -41.19
N LEU A 500 -71.55 3.66 -40.19
CA LEU A 500 -71.63 3.23 -38.80
C LEU A 500 -72.73 2.18 -38.63
N LEU A 501 -72.34 0.98 -38.20
CA LEU A 501 -73.25 -0.13 -37.88
C LEU A 501 -73.67 -0.06 -36.42
N ARG A 502 -72.70 0.14 -35.52
CA ARG A 502 -72.94 0.20 -34.07
C ARG A 502 -71.82 0.95 -33.36
N GLN A 503 -72.16 1.64 -32.27
CA GLN A 503 -71.21 2.29 -31.37
C GLN A 503 -71.28 1.62 -29.99
N PHE A 504 -70.13 1.46 -29.36
CA PHE A 504 -69.94 0.81 -28.06
C PHE A 504 -69.24 1.79 -27.12
N PRO A 505 -69.99 2.52 -26.28
CA PRO A 505 -69.38 3.41 -25.31
C PRO A 505 -68.64 2.59 -24.25
N LEU A 506 -67.35 2.87 -24.05
CA LEU A 506 -66.57 2.34 -22.94
C LEU A 506 -66.71 3.30 -21.77
N ALA A 507 -67.76 3.14 -20.96
CA ALA A 507 -68.01 3.94 -19.77
C ALA A 507 -68.58 3.08 -18.64
N GLY A 508 -68.02 3.20 -17.42
CA GLY A 508 -68.47 2.52 -16.21
C GLY A 508 -67.32 2.11 -15.27
N ASP A 509 -67.65 1.77 -14.02
CA ASP A 509 -66.67 1.45 -12.96
C ASP A 509 -65.73 0.29 -13.31
N ASP A 510 -66.17 -0.65 -14.16
CA ASP A 510 -65.40 -1.83 -14.56
C ASP A 510 -64.32 -1.55 -15.62
N VAL A 511 -64.41 -0.44 -16.37
CA VAL A 511 -63.54 -0.13 -17.52
C VAL A 511 -62.57 1.03 -17.19
N GLY A 512 -62.63 1.59 -15.98
CA GLY A 512 -61.74 2.66 -15.53
C GLY A 512 -61.90 3.96 -16.33
N ASP A 513 -60.80 4.48 -16.87
CA ASP A 513 -60.77 5.67 -17.73
C ASP A 513 -61.25 5.43 -19.17
N GLY A 514 -61.58 4.18 -19.53
CA GLY A 514 -62.04 3.81 -20.87
C GLY A 514 -60.95 3.92 -21.94
N GLU A 515 -59.68 4.06 -21.54
CA GLU A 515 -58.54 4.17 -22.47
C GLU A 515 -58.23 2.82 -23.12
N ILE A 516 -58.19 2.81 -24.46
CA ILE A 516 -57.76 1.66 -25.26
C ILE A 516 -56.28 1.88 -25.60
N LEU A 517 -55.43 0.96 -25.17
CA LEU A 517 -53.97 1.02 -25.37
C LEU A 517 -53.50 0.15 -26.54
N ASP A 518 -54.22 -0.93 -26.82
CA ASP A 518 -54.00 -1.82 -27.96
C ASP A 518 -55.31 -2.57 -28.26
N MET A 519 -55.55 -2.90 -29.53
CA MET A 519 -56.68 -3.74 -29.93
C MET A 519 -56.35 -4.53 -31.18
N ARG A 520 -56.91 -5.74 -31.30
CA ARG A 520 -56.78 -6.58 -32.51
C ARG A 520 -57.83 -7.68 -32.54
N MET A 521 -57.99 -8.28 -33.72
CA MET A 521 -58.79 -9.49 -33.86
C MET A 521 -58.04 -10.68 -33.26
N GLY A 522 -58.71 -11.44 -32.39
CA GLY A 522 -58.20 -12.69 -31.84
C GLY A 522 -58.34 -13.86 -32.81
N PRO A 523 -57.68 -15.01 -32.54
CA PRO A 523 -57.83 -16.24 -33.34
C PRO A 523 -59.28 -16.78 -33.38
N ASP A 524 -60.12 -16.35 -32.44
CA ASP A 524 -61.54 -16.64 -32.34
C ASP A 524 -62.44 -15.66 -33.10
N GLU A 525 -61.85 -14.77 -33.93
CA GLU A 525 -62.53 -13.72 -34.69
C GLU A 525 -63.29 -12.70 -33.81
N ARG A 526 -62.94 -12.59 -32.53
CA ARG A 526 -63.48 -11.54 -31.63
C ARG A 526 -62.51 -10.37 -31.55
N LEU A 527 -63.05 -9.17 -31.33
CA LEU A 527 -62.21 -8.00 -31.05
C LEU A 527 -61.72 -8.05 -29.61
N TRP A 528 -60.41 -8.20 -29.44
CA TRP A 528 -59.74 -8.10 -28.14
C TRP A 528 -59.18 -6.69 -27.93
N VAL A 529 -59.32 -6.19 -26.71
CA VAL A 529 -59.01 -4.82 -26.32
C VAL A 529 -58.24 -4.81 -25.01
N ALA A 530 -57.12 -4.09 -24.99
CA ALA A 530 -56.29 -3.85 -23.81
C ALA A 530 -56.42 -2.40 -23.34
N GLY A 531 -56.38 -2.20 -22.02
CA GLY A 531 -56.48 -0.88 -21.41
C GLY A 531 -56.12 -0.89 -19.93
N SER A 532 -56.50 0.17 -19.20
CA SER A 532 -56.34 0.28 -17.75
C SER A 532 -57.06 -0.84 -16.98
N PHE A 533 -58.14 -1.36 -17.55
CA PHE A 533 -58.99 -2.42 -17.02
C PHE A 533 -58.43 -3.85 -17.16
N GLY A 534 -57.36 -4.07 -17.93
CA GLY A 534 -56.90 -5.41 -18.27
C GLY A 534 -56.91 -5.71 -19.76
N LEU A 535 -57.12 -6.98 -20.07
CA LEU A 535 -57.33 -7.51 -21.41
C LEU A 535 -58.66 -8.25 -21.45
N GLY A 536 -59.51 -7.94 -22.42
CA GLY A 536 -60.81 -8.59 -22.62
C GLY A 536 -61.22 -8.58 -24.09
N TRP A 537 -62.36 -9.20 -24.40
CA TRP A 537 -62.94 -9.15 -25.74
C TRP A 537 -64.33 -8.50 -25.71
N LEU A 538 -64.69 -7.84 -26.80
CA LEU A 538 -66.00 -7.25 -26.95
C LEU A 538 -67.01 -8.32 -27.38
N ASP A 539 -68.06 -8.54 -26.59
CA ASP A 539 -69.20 -9.34 -27.04
C ASP A 539 -70.13 -8.46 -27.87
N GLU A 540 -70.20 -8.72 -29.18
CA GLU A 540 -71.05 -7.98 -30.10
C GLU A 540 -72.54 -8.04 -29.72
N THR A 541 -73.00 -9.10 -29.07
CA THR A 541 -74.41 -9.26 -28.72
C THR A 541 -74.80 -8.32 -27.59
N SER A 542 -74.14 -8.45 -26.44
CA SER A 542 -74.40 -7.63 -25.26
C SER A 542 -73.83 -6.21 -25.38
N GLY A 543 -72.85 -6.00 -26.25
CA GLY A 543 -72.10 -4.75 -26.37
C GLY A 543 -71.24 -4.44 -25.15
N ARG A 544 -70.94 -5.45 -24.32
CA ARG A 544 -70.10 -5.32 -23.13
C ARG A 544 -68.73 -5.95 -23.36
N LEU A 545 -67.73 -5.36 -22.72
CA LEU A 545 -66.40 -5.94 -22.65
C LEU A 545 -66.41 -7.11 -21.67
N VAL A 546 -66.15 -8.32 -22.17
CA VAL A 546 -66.00 -9.51 -21.34
C VAL A 546 -64.53 -9.64 -20.97
N MET A 547 -64.25 -9.44 -19.68
CA MET A 547 -62.92 -9.61 -19.11
C MET A 547 -62.82 -10.97 -18.43
N PRO A 548 -62.04 -11.92 -18.96
CA PRO A 548 -61.91 -13.23 -18.35
C PRO A 548 -61.09 -13.16 -17.05
N SER A 549 -61.39 -14.08 -16.12
CA SER A 549 -60.62 -14.26 -14.89
C SER A 549 -59.14 -14.48 -15.20
N GLY A 550 -58.27 -13.79 -14.47
CA GLY A 550 -56.80 -13.82 -14.66
C GLY A 550 -56.23 -12.76 -15.59
N LEU A 551 -57.06 -12.09 -16.41
CA LEU A 551 -56.64 -10.95 -17.26
C LEU A 551 -57.27 -9.61 -16.84
N ARG A 552 -58.06 -9.59 -15.77
CA ARG A 552 -58.77 -8.41 -15.25
C ARG A 552 -57.91 -7.57 -14.30
N GLY A 553 -58.11 -6.25 -14.33
CA GLY A 553 -57.71 -5.29 -13.29
C GLY A 553 -56.29 -4.74 -13.38
N ARG A 554 -55.45 -5.23 -14.29
CA ARG A 554 -54.06 -4.77 -14.47
C ARG A 554 -53.92 -4.05 -15.79
N ARG A 555 -53.39 -2.82 -15.79
CA ARG A 555 -53.14 -2.07 -17.04
C ARG A 555 -52.28 -2.89 -18.01
N VAL A 556 -52.85 -3.28 -19.15
CA VAL A 556 -52.14 -3.99 -20.22
C VAL A 556 -51.82 -2.98 -21.31
N HIS A 557 -50.54 -2.84 -21.65
CA HIS A 557 -50.11 -1.88 -22.67
C HIS A 557 -50.20 -2.43 -24.08
N VAL A 558 -49.80 -3.69 -24.27
CA VAL A 558 -49.78 -4.37 -25.57
C VAL A 558 -49.85 -5.87 -25.32
N PHE A 559 -50.44 -6.61 -26.26
CA PHE A 559 -50.54 -8.07 -26.20
C PHE A 559 -50.37 -8.67 -27.59
N ASP A 560 -50.16 -9.98 -27.67
CA ASP A 560 -50.27 -10.73 -28.93
C ASP A 560 -50.52 -12.21 -28.66
N PHE A 561 -51.19 -12.86 -29.60
CA PHE A 561 -51.53 -14.28 -29.49
C PHE A 561 -50.37 -15.16 -29.96
N ILE A 562 -50.15 -16.27 -29.26
CA ILE A 562 -49.38 -17.40 -29.77
C ILE A 562 -50.33 -18.26 -30.61
N ASP A 563 -51.49 -18.56 -30.04
CA ASP A 563 -52.58 -19.33 -30.62
C ASP A 563 -53.90 -18.99 -29.87
N GLY A 564 -54.97 -19.77 -30.09
CA GLY A 564 -56.27 -19.54 -29.42
C GLY A 564 -56.29 -19.82 -27.92
N ASP A 565 -55.27 -20.52 -27.39
CA ASP A 565 -55.18 -20.95 -25.99
C ASP A 565 -54.03 -20.27 -25.23
N ALA A 566 -53.16 -19.51 -25.90
CA ALA A 566 -52.05 -18.84 -25.27
C ALA A 566 -51.74 -17.47 -25.88
N LEU A 567 -51.40 -16.51 -25.01
CA LEU A 567 -51.02 -15.16 -25.41
C LEU A 567 -49.87 -14.63 -24.55
N TRP A 568 -49.17 -13.65 -25.09
CA TRP A 568 -48.23 -12.80 -24.37
C TRP A 568 -48.83 -11.42 -24.17
N LEU A 569 -48.61 -10.85 -22.99
CA LEU A 569 -48.95 -9.46 -22.72
C LEU A 569 -47.83 -8.75 -21.97
N HIS A 570 -47.73 -7.44 -22.18
CA HIS A 570 -46.84 -6.58 -21.42
C HIS A 570 -47.65 -5.61 -20.55
N ALA A 571 -47.37 -5.63 -19.25
CA ALA A 571 -47.96 -4.75 -18.25
C ALA A 571 -46.86 -4.02 -17.47
N ALA A 572 -47.22 -3.19 -16.48
CA ALA A 572 -46.25 -2.41 -15.70
C ALA A 572 -45.22 -3.28 -14.92
N ASP A 573 -45.56 -4.52 -14.59
CA ASP A 573 -44.67 -5.48 -13.91
C ASP A 573 -43.85 -6.35 -14.88
N GLY A 574 -43.97 -6.13 -16.20
CA GLY A 574 -43.17 -6.78 -17.23
C GLY A 574 -43.96 -7.61 -18.23
N LEU A 575 -43.24 -8.50 -18.92
CA LEU A 575 -43.76 -9.40 -19.94
C LEU A 575 -44.27 -10.69 -19.29
N SER A 576 -45.45 -11.17 -19.68
CA SER A 576 -46.03 -12.38 -19.09
C SER A 576 -46.84 -13.21 -20.09
N ARG A 577 -46.65 -14.52 -20.02
CA ARG A 577 -47.38 -15.51 -20.81
C ARG A 577 -48.60 -15.96 -20.03
N HIS A 578 -49.74 -15.94 -20.70
CA HIS A 578 -51.00 -16.42 -20.16
C HIS A 578 -51.50 -17.58 -21.03
N VAL A 579 -51.93 -18.65 -20.36
CA VAL A 579 -52.51 -19.83 -21.01
C VAL A 579 -53.93 -20.01 -20.50
N ARG A 580 -54.85 -20.30 -21.42
CA ARG A 580 -56.25 -20.54 -21.15
C ARG A 580 -56.43 -21.91 -20.49
N GLY A 581 -56.95 -21.91 -19.27
CA GLY A 581 -57.44 -23.10 -18.58
C GLY A 581 -58.92 -23.37 -18.90
N LYS A 582 -59.53 -24.32 -18.18
CA LYS A 582 -60.95 -24.66 -18.36
C LYS A 582 -61.88 -23.46 -18.07
N ASP A 583 -61.58 -22.70 -17.01
CA ASP A 583 -62.44 -21.61 -16.54
C ASP A 583 -61.72 -20.26 -16.32
N GLU A 584 -60.38 -20.20 -16.45
CA GLU A 584 -59.58 -18.98 -16.21
C GLU A 584 -58.32 -18.93 -17.08
N TRP A 585 -57.80 -17.73 -17.31
CA TRP A 585 -56.46 -17.54 -17.86
C TRP A 585 -55.44 -17.54 -16.74
N ARG A 586 -54.38 -18.35 -16.87
CA ARG A 586 -53.34 -18.46 -15.84
C ARG A 586 -52.02 -17.94 -16.39
N ARG A 587 -51.36 -17.08 -15.63
CA ARG A 587 -49.96 -16.69 -15.88
C ARG A 587 -49.07 -17.91 -15.68
N THR A 588 -48.34 -18.34 -16.71
CA THR A 588 -47.49 -19.53 -16.67
C THR A 588 -46.00 -19.21 -16.66
N ASP A 589 -45.61 -18.11 -17.30
CA ASP A 589 -44.22 -17.69 -17.43
C ASP A 589 -44.14 -16.17 -17.64
N GLY A 590 -42.94 -15.59 -17.57
CA GLY A 590 -42.73 -14.19 -17.89
C GLY A 590 -41.38 -13.64 -17.43
N LEU A 591 -41.08 -12.46 -17.94
CA LEU A 591 -39.91 -11.68 -17.57
C LEU A 591 -40.37 -10.44 -16.78
N PRO A 592 -40.05 -10.33 -15.48
CA PRO A 592 -40.44 -9.16 -14.70
C PRO A 592 -39.76 -7.89 -15.22
N ALA A 593 -40.43 -6.74 -15.06
CA ALA A 593 -39.84 -5.44 -15.33
C ALA A 593 -38.63 -5.22 -14.41
N GLY A 594 -37.54 -4.71 -14.97
CA GLY A 594 -36.28 -4.56 -14.26
C GLY A 594 -35.14 -4.17 -15.19
N ARG A 595 -33.97 -4.79 -14.97
CA ARG A 595 -32.75 -4.44 -15.70
C ARG A 595 -32.76 -4.94 -17.15
N GLU A 596 -33.32 -6.13 -17.40
CA GLU A 596 -33.35 -6.75 -18.73
C GLU A 596 -34.54 -6.30 -19.58
N LEU A 597 -35.70 -6.07 -18.95
CA LEU A 597 -36.89 -5.52 -19.59
C LEU A 597 -37.24 -4.19 -18.91
N PRO A 598 -37.12 -3.03 -19.60
CA PRO A 598 -37.45 -1.74 -19.01
C PRO A 598 -38.91 -1.70 -18.53
N SER A 599 -39.17 -1.00 -17.43
CA SER A 599 -40.53 -0.73 -16.93
C SER A 599 -41.30 0.32 -17.77
N LEU A 600 -40.84 0.61 -18.98
CA LEU A 600 -41.43 1.60 -19.88
C LEU A 600 -42.51 0.93 -20.74
N LYS A 601 -43.47 1.72 -21.22
CA LYS A 601 -44.44 1.27 -22.22
C LYS A 601 -43.66 0.80 -23.47
N PRO A 602 -43.78 -0.46 -23.91
CA PRO A 602 -43.19 -0.90 -25.17
C PRO A 602 -43.98 -0.25 -26.31
N GLY A 603 -43.28 0.04 -27.42
CA GLY A 603 -43.92 0.62 -28.60
C GLY A 603 -44.83 -0.39 -29.30
N SER A 604 -44.47 -1.67 -29.33
CA SER A 604 -45.23 -2.76 -29.96
C SER A 604 -44.76 -4.13 -29.47
N LEU A 605 -45.63 -5.14 -29.58
CA LEU A 605 -45.34 -6.54 -29.28
C LEU A 605 -45.88 -7.42 -30.41
N ARG A 606 -45.02 -8.30 -30.93
CA ARG A 606 -45.38 -9.34 -31.91
C ARG A 606 -44.82 -10.69 -31.51
N VAL A 607 -45.60 -11.75 -31.68
CA VAL A 607 -45.17 -13.13 -31.46
C VAL A 607 -44.88 -13.77 -32.81
N ASP A 608 -43.68 -14.32 -32.99
CA ASP A 608 -43.34 -15.03 -34.22
C ASP A 608 -43.83 -16.49 -34.22
N ALA A 609 -43.75 -17.15 -35.37
CA ALA A 609 -44.20 -18.53 -35.54
C ALA A 609 -43.46 -19.56 -34.67
N ARG A 610 -42.32 -19.20 -34.04
CA ARG A 610 -41.59 -20.06 -33.10
C ARG A 610 -42.03 -19.84 -31.65
N GLY A 611 -42.89 -18.86 -31.40
CA GLY A 611 -43.36 -18.45 -30.08
C GLY A 611 -42.41 -17.48 -29.37
N ARG A 612 -41.44 -16.88 -30.08
CA ARG A 612 -40.56 -15.84 -29.52
C ARG A 612 -41.29 -14.50 -29.56
N VAL A 613 -41.03 -13.67 -28.57
CA VAL A 613 -41.68 -12.36 -28.42
C VAL A 613 -40.73 -11.28 -28.89
N TRP A 614 -41.16 -10.47 -29.84
CA TRP A 614 -40.48 -9.28 -30.30
C TRP A 614 -41.14 -8.04 -29.69
N LEU A 615 -40.32 -7.13 -29.19
CA LEU A 615 -40.75 -5.90 -28.52
C LEU A 615 -39.98 -4.72 -29.10
N SER A 616 -40.68 -3.70 -29.58
CA SER A 616 -40.04 -2.42 -29.91
C SER A 616 -39.99 -1.52 -28.68
N SER A 617 -38.88 -0.80 -28.49
CA SER A 617 -38.70 0.11 -27.36
C SER A 617 -37.75 1.25 -27.69
N GLN A 618 -37.71 2.26 -26.83
CA GLN A 618 -36.66 3.29 -26.83
C GLN A 618 -35.25 2.75 -26.50
N ARG A 619 -35.14 1.47 -26.12
CA ARG A 619 -33.85 0.81 -25.84
C ARG A 619 -33.46 -0.20 -26.91
N GLY A 620 -34.09 -0.15 -28.08
CA GLY A 620 -33.86 -1.09 -29.17
C GLY A 620 -35.01 -2.04 -29.40
N LEU A 621 -34.83 -2.89 -30.41
CA LEU A 621 -35.69 -4.01 -30.71
C LEU A 621 -35.25 -5.18 -29.84
N LEU A 622 -36.14 -5.71 -29.01
CA LEU A 622 -35.86 -6.78 -28.07
C LEU A 622 -36.52 -8.07 -28.54
N ARG A 623 -35.85 -9.20 -28.35
CA ARG A 623 -36.37 -10.54 -28.64
C ARG A 623 -36.22 -11.43 -27.42
N TRP A 624 -37.35 -11.81 -26.84
CA TRP A 624 -37.42 -12.80 -25.77
C TRP A 624 -37.69 -14.19 -26.36
N ASP A 625 -36.78 -15.13 -26.08
CA ASP A 625 -37.00 -16.54 -26.37
C ASP A 625 -37.37 -17.29 -25.08
N PRO A 626 -38.62 -17.76 -24.93
CA PRO A 626 -39.06 -18.46 -23.73
C PRO A 626 -38.44 -19.85 -23.56
N ARG A 627 -37.85 -20.44 -24.60
CA ARG A 627 -37.22 -21.78 -24.51
C ARG A 627 -35.85 -21.70 -23.87
N THR A 628 -35.09 -20.66 -24.17
CA THR A 628 -33.76 -20.41 -23.62
C THR A 628 -33.77 -19.44 -22.44
N ALA A 629 -34.93 -18.82 -22.17
CA ALA A 629 -35.10 -17.76 -21.17
C ALA A 629 -34.09 -16.62 -21.37
N HIS A 630 -33.88 -16.23 -22.63
CA HIS A 630 -32.86 -15.27 -23.03
C HIS A 630 -33.47 -14.08 -23.79
N MET A 631 -33.01 -12.86 -23.44
CA MET A 631 -33.38 -11.61 -24.10
C MET A 631 -32.24 -11.14 -25.02
N ALA A 632 -32.44 -11.23 -26.33
CA ALA A 632 -31.55 -10.59 -27.30
C ALA A 632 -31.99 -9.14 -27.53
N ARG A 633 -31.03 -8.24 -27.71
CA ARG A 633 -31.27 -6.81 -27.99
C ARG A 633 -30.62 -6.45 -29.30
N PHE A 634 -31.36 -5.77 -30.17
CA PHE A 634 -30.91 -5.27 -31.45
C PHE A 634 -30.98 -3.74 -31.48
N GLY A 635 -29.92 -3.09 -31.95
CA GLY A 635 -29.76 -1.64 -31.99
C GLY A 635 -28.42 -1.21 -32.57
N VAL A 636 -27.91 -0.05 -32.15
CA VAL A 636 -26.73 0.59 -32.77
C VAL A 636 -25.46 -0.26 -32.70
N ASP A 637 -25.35 -1.11 -31.66
CA ASP A 637 -24.22 -2.03 -31.47
C ASP A 637 -24.16 -3.15 -32.53
N GLN A 638 -25.27 -3.43 -33.22
CA GLN A 638 -25.34 -4.34 -34.38
C GLN A 638 -25.39 -3.60 -35.72
N GLY A 639 -25.00 -2.32 -35.75
CA GLY A 639 -24.91 -1.52 -36.97
C GLY A 639 -26.21 -0.84 -37.40
N PHE A 640 -27.10 -0.52 -36.46
CA PHE A 640 -28.31 0.27 -36.71
C PHE A 640 -27.95 1.76 -36.55
N ASP A 641 -28.63 2.65 -37.26
CA ASP A 641 -28.39 4.10 -37.18
C ASP A 641 -29.09 4.72 -35.94
N SER A 642 -30.23 4.16 -35.53
CA SER A 642 -30.97 4.57 -34.33
C SER A 642 -31.21 3.41 -33.37
N GLN A 643 -31.16 3.73 -32.08
CA GLN A 643 -31.51 2.80 -31.00
C GLN A 643 -33.02 2.76 -30.74
N GLU A 644 -33.74 3.84 -31.07
CA GLU A 644 -35.14 4.01 -30.67
C GLU A 644 -36.08 3.57 -31.80
N PHE A 645 -37.18 2.91 -31.43
CA PHE A 645 -38.23 2.48 -32.37
C PHE A 645 -39.55 3.19 -32.13
N VAL A 646 -40.28 3.47 -33.22
CA VAL A 646 -41.55 4.19 -33.18
C VAL A 646 -42.65 3.33 -32.54
N ASP A 647 -43.49 3.95 -31.73
CA ASP A 647 -44.67 3.32 -31.14
C ASP A 647 -45.66 2.87 -32.23
N GLY A 648 -46.18 1.65 -32.12
CA GLY A 648 -47.03 1.05 -33.17
C GLY A 648 -46.30 0.71 -34.48
N GLY A 649 -45.01 1.04 -34.59
CA GLY A 649 -44.21 0.91 -35.81
C GLY A 649 -43.64 -0.49 -36.05
N MET A 650 -44.31 -1.56 -35.61
CA MET A 650 -43.85 -2.94 -35.82
C MET A 650 -44.97 -3.87 -36.28
N THR A 651 -44.67 -4.70 -37.28
CA THR A 651 -45.58 -5.72 -37.81
C THR A 651 -44.81 -7.00 -38.14
N VAL A 652 -45.53 -8.12 -38.22
CA VAL A 652 -45.01 -9.39 -38.75
C VAL A 652 -45.99 -9.91 -39.79
N ASP A 653 -45.50 -10.36 -40.93
CA ASP A 653 -46.33 -10.95 -41.98
C ASP A 653 -46.52 -12.47 -41.79
N ASP A 654 -47.44 -13.05 -42.56
CA ASP A 654 -47.74 -14.49 -42.53
C ASP A 654 -46.54 -15.36 -42.98
N ARG A 655 -45.53 -14.77 -43.62
CA ARG A 655 -44.30 -15.45 -44.04
C ARG A 655 -43.19 -15.37 -42.98
N GLY A 656 -43.43 -14.67 -41.88
CA GLY A 656 -42.49 -14.51 -40.77
C GLY A 656 -41.47 -13.38 -40.97
N MET A 657 -41.70 -12.46 -41.90
CA MET A 657 -40.93 -11.24 -42.02
C MET A 657 -41.48 -10.21 -41.02
N LEU A 658 -40.67 -9.87 -40.03
CA LEU A 658 -40.94 -8.77 -39.11
C LEU A 658 -40.36 -7.48 -39.70
N ALA A 659 -41.13 -6.40 -39.62
CA ALA A 659 -40.67 -5.06 -39.96
C ALA A 659 -40.87 -4.14 -38.77
N ALA A 660 -39.85 -3.36 -38.44
CA ALA A 660 -39.87 -2.39 -37.37
C ALA A 660 -39.28 -1.06 -37.84
N VAL A 661 -39.96 0.04 -37.56
CA VAL A 661 -39.55 1.39 -37.96
C VAL A 661 -38.80 2.06 -36.82
N ALA A 662 -37.56 2.48 -37.09
CA ALA A 662 -36.74 3.21 -36.14
C ALA A 662 -37.07 4.72 -36.18
N TYR A 663 -36.73 5.43 -35.10
CA TYR A 663 -37.02 6.87 -34.93
C TYR A 663 -36.26 7.78 -35.90
N ASP A 664 -35.23 7.30 -36.58
CA ASP A 664 -34.56 8.04 -37.67
C ASP A 664 -35.30 7.88 -39.00
N GLY A 665 -36.33 7.03 -39.06
CA GLY A 665 -37.07 6.68 -40.27
C GLY A 665 -36.50 5.46 -41.00
N SER A 666 -35.45 4.81 -40.52
CA SER A 666 -34.96 3.55 -41.10
C SER A 666 -35.90 2.39 -40.80
N VAL A 667 -35.95 1.40 -41.70
CA VAL A 667 -36.81 0.22 -41.56
C VAL A 667 -35.96 -1.03 -41.36
N VAL A 668 -36.18 -1.69 -40.24
CA VAL A 668 -35.51 -2.94 -39.86
C VAL A 668 -36.40 -4.11 -40.28
N LEU A 669 -35.93 -4.92 -41.22
CA LEU A 669 -36.54 -6.18 -41.62
C LEU A 669 -35.83 -7.34 -40.93
N VAL A 670 -36.58 -8.26 -40.33
CA VAL A 670 -36.07 -9.48 -39.69
C VAL A 670 -36.78 -10.70 -40.27
N ASP A 671 -36.03 -11.67 -40.78
CA ASP A 671 -36.57 -13.00 -41.08
C ASP A 671 -36.64 -13.82 -39.80
N THR A 672 -37.81 -13.85 -39.17
CA THR A 672 -38.02 -14.60 -37.91
C THR A 672 -37.94 -16.12 -38.12
N ARG A 673 -38.00 -16.60 -39.36
CA ARG A 673 -37.85 -18.03 -39.68
C ARG A 673 -36.42 -18.41 -40.03
N PHE A 674 -35.50 -17.46 -40.15
CA PHE A 674 -34.09 -17.75 -40.33
C PHE A 674 -33.54 -18.53 -39.11
N PRO A 675 -32.72 -19.57 -39.31
CA PRO A 675 -32.11 -20.30 -38.18
C PRO A 675 -31.25 -19.35 -37.34
N ASP A 676 -31.36 -19.44 -36.01
CA ASP A 676 -30.42 -18.76 -35.13
C ASP A 676 -29.01 -19.39 -35.28
N PRO A 677 -27.93 -18.64 -35.06
CA PRO A 677 -26.58 -19.20 -35.05
C PRO A 677 -26.47 -20.39 -34.10
N PRO A 678 -25.67 -21.43 -34.42
CA PRO A 678 -25.52 -22.59 -33.56
C PRO A 678 -24.95 -22.20 -32.18
N ALA A 679 -25.51 -22.79 -31.12
CA ALA A 679 -25.02 -22.58 -29.76
C ALA A 679 -23.55 -23.02 -29.65
N ARG A 680 -22.73 -22.22 -28.97
CA ARG A 680 -21.29 -22.44 -28.83
C ARG A 680 -20.82 -22.28 -27.38
N VAL A 681 -19.54 -22.53 -27.13
CA VAL A 681 -18.92 -22.28 -25.83
C VAL A 681 -17.87 -21.19 -26.02
N PRO A 682 -18.20 -19.92 -25.74
CA PRO A 682 -17.26 -18.82 -25.95
C PRO A 682 -16.06 -18.93 -25.01
N THR A 683 -14.92 -18.37 -25.43
CA THR A 683 -13.66 -18.46 -24.68
C THR A 683 -13.56 -17.32 -23.69
N LEU A 684 -13.74 -17.62 -22.40
CA LEU A 684 -13.48 -16.69 -21.30
C LEU A 684 -12.01 -16.81 -20.87
N ARG A 685 -11.32 -15.68 -20.76
CA ARG A 685 -9.95 -15.62 -20.21
C ARG A 685 -9.82 -14.51 -19.20
N ILE A 686 -9.03 -14.77 -18.16
CA ILE A 686 -8.49 -13.70 -17.32
C ILE A 686 -7.30 -13.11 -18.10
N ASP A 687 -7.44 -11.89 -18.61
CA ASP A 687 -6.41 -11.23 -19.42
C ASP A 687 -5.39 -10.53 -18.51
N ARG A 688 -5.84 -9.93 -17.41
CA ARG A 688 -4.96 -9.17 -16.52
C ARG A 688 -5.39 -9.22 -15.05
N VAL A 689 -4.37 -9.23 -14.20
CA VAL A 689 -4.50 -8.98 -12.77
C VAL A 689 -3.52 -7.87 -12.42
N ASP A 690 -4.03 -6.72 -11.98
CA ASP A 690 -3.21 -5.60 -11.53
C ASP A 690 -3.31 -5.47 -10.01
N VAL A 691 -2.21 -5.13 -9.34
CA VAL A 691 -2.20 -4.77 -7.92
C VAL A 691 -1.89 -3.29 -7.75
N ARG A 692 -2.43 -2.67 -6.71
CA ARG A 692 -2.17 -1.27 -6.40
C ARG A 692 -0.82 -1.13 -5.68
N ARG A 693 0.13 -0.41 -6.27
CA ARG A 693 1.44 -0.06 -5.68
C ARG A 693 1.67 1.44 -5.80
N ASN A 694 1.97 2.12 -4.70
CA ASN A 694 2.23 3.57 -4.66
C ASN A 694 1.15 4.44 -5.34
N GLY A 695 -0.12 4.01 -5.31
CA GLY A 695 -1.21 4.74 -5.99
C GLY A 695 -1.29 4.50 -7.50
N GLU A 696 -0.54 3.56 -8.05
CA GLU A 696 -0.58 3.15 -9.46
C GLU A 696 -0.96 1.67 -9.60
N TRP A 697 -1.50 1.30 -10.76
CA TRP A 697 -1.83 -0.09 -11.09
C TRP A 697 -0.63 -0.77 -11.74
N ALA A 698 -0.16 -1.85 -11.13
CA ALA A 698 0.97 -2.64 -11.63
C ALA A 698 0.50 -4.04 -12.02
N ALA A 699 0.63 -4.38 -13.30
CA ALA A 699 0.26 -5.69 -13.83
C ALA A 699 1.11 -6.81 -13.21
N GLN A 700 0.44 -7.90 -12.84
CA GLN A 700 1.07 -9.11 -12.33
C GLN A 700 1.14 -10.17 -13.44
N PRO A 701 2.28 -10.86 -13.59
CA PRO A 701 2.38 -11.97 -14.53
C PRO A 701 1.43 -13.09 -14.11
N LEU A 702 0.55 -13.50 -15.02
CA LEU A 702 -0.38 -14.62 -14.80
C LEU A 702 0.30 -15.99 -14.91
N ALA A 703 1.56 -16.03 -15.34
CA ALA A 703 2.36 -17.24 -15.43
C ALA A 703 2.97 -17.58 -14.05
N GLY A 704 2.50 -18.67 -13.43
CA GLY A 704 3.02 -19.17 -12.15
C GLY A 704 2.07 -18.92 -10.97
N ALA A 705 2.59 -19.00 -9.74
CA ALA A 705 1.83 -18.71 -8.53
C ALA A 705 1.78 -17.21 -8.28
N LEU A 706 0.57 -16.61 -8.28
CA LEU A 706 0.41 -15.19 -7.93
C LEU A 706 0.55 -14.99 -6.42
N GLU A 707 1.53 -14.20 -6.03
CA GLU A 707 1.76 -13.79 -4.65
C GLU A 707 1.75 -12.26 -4.55
N PHE A 708 0.91 -11.76 -3.66
CA PHE A 708 0.79 -10.32 -3.38
C PHE A 708 1.54 -9.96 -2.11
N GLY A 709 2.18 -8.80 -2.13
CA GLY A 709 2.85 -8.21 -0.98
C GLY A 709 1.87 -7.82 0.13
N PRO A 710 2.36 -7.54 1.35
CA PRO A 710 1.52 -7.22 2.50
C PRO A 710 0.74 -5.89 2.38
N ASP A 711 1.22 -5.00 1.51
CA ASP A 711 0.62 -3.68 1.23
C ASP A 711 -0.24 -3.70 -0.06
N GLU A 712 -0.22 -4.80 -0.81
CA GLU A 712 -0.99 -5.00 -2.04
C GLU A 712 -2.39 -5.56 -1.72
N ARG A 713 -3.17 -4.78 -0.97
CA ARG A 713 -4.51 -5.18 -0.50
C ARG A 713 -5.63 -4.85 -1.47
N GLU A 714 -5.29 -4.15 -2.55
CA GLU A 714 -6.19 -3.80 -3.63
C GLU A 714 -5.69 -4.44 -4.92
N PHE A 715 -6.56 -5.21 -5.58
CA PHE A 715 -6.26 -5.78 -6.88
C PHE A 715 -7.44 -5.64 -7.84
N ARG A 716 -7.12 -5.52 -9.12
CA ARG A 716 -8.06 -5.40 -10.24
C ARG A 716 -7.95 -6.65 -11.08
N LEU A 717 -9.09 -7.29 -11.31
CA LEU A 717 -9.28 -8.39 -12.24
C LEU A 717 -9.86 -7.84 -13.54
N THR A 718 -9.27 -8.18 -14.68
CA THR A 718 -9.85 -7.97 -16.00
C THR A 718 -9.97 -9.32 -16.70
N GLY A 719 -11.19 -9.72 -17.02
CA GLY A 719 -11.46 -10.91 -17.82
C GLY A 719 -12.27 -10.58 -19.06
N ASN A 720 -11.90 -11.21 -20.17
CA ASN A 720 -12.46 -10.97 -21.49
C ASN A 720 -13.12 -12.25 -22.01
N LEU A 721 -14.35 -12.11 -22.49
CA LEU A 721 -15.10 -13.12 -23.21
C LEU A 721 -14.95 -12.84 -24.69
N LEU A 722 -14.34 -13.75 -25.42
CA LEU A 722 -14.05 -13.59 -26.83
C LEU A 722 -15.28 -13.98 -27.65
N ALA A 723 -16.29 -13.11 -27.60
CA ALA A 723 -17.54 -13.16 -28.35
C ALA A 723 -17.81 -11.77 -28.94
N PHE A 724 -17.59 -11.62 -30.25
CA PHE A 724 -17.54 -10.31 -30.89
C PHE A 724 -18.84 -9.83 -31.51
N ASP A 725 -19.85 -10.71 -31.68
CA ASP A 725 -21.14 -10.35 -32.28
C ASP A 725 -21.83 -9.21 -31.52
N ASP A 726 -22.01 -9.36 -30.19
CA ASP A 726 -22.53 -8.32 -29.30
C ASP A 726 -21.76 -8.29 -27.95
N PRO A 727 -20.69 -7.49 -27.87
CA PRO A 727 -19.92 -7.33 -26.64
C PRO A 727 -20.70 -6.63 -25.51
N THR A 728 -21.69 -5.78 -25.82
CA THR A 728 -22.42 -5.02 -24.78
C THR A 728 -23.51 -5.87 -24.10
N GLY A 729 -24.01 -6.87 -24.81
CA GLY A 729 -24.89 -7.92 -24.29
C GLY A 729 -24.17 -8.95 -23.41
N THR A 730 -22.84 -9.02 -23.45
CA THR A 730 -22.07 -9.97 -22.63
C THR A 730 -22.25 -9.71 -21.13
N ARG A 731 -22.23 -10.79 -20.33
CA ARG A 731 -22.36 -10.73 -18.86
C ARG A 731 -21.26 -11.52 -18.18
N TYR A 732 -20.66 -10.92 -17.16
CA TYR A 732 -19.59 -11.53 -16.36
C TYR A 732 -19.98 -11.63 -14.89
N TRP A 733 -19.67 -12.75 -14.26
CA TRP A 733 -19.76 -12.93 -12.83
C TRP A 733 -18.44 -13.40 -12.25
N SER A 734 -18.09 -12.89 -11.08
CA SER A 734 -16.92 -13.35 -10.33
C SER A 734 -17.28 -13.64 -8.88
N ARG A 735 -16.54 -14.58 -8.29
CA ARG A 735 -16.65 -14.96 -6.89
C ARG A 735 -15.27 -15.23 -6.31
N LEU A 736 -14.94 -14.53 -5.24
CA LEU A 736 -13.73 -14.75 -4.46
C LEU A 736 -14.07 -15.56 -3.21
N GLU A 737 -13.62 -16.81 -3.15
CA GLU A 737 -13.88 -17.71 -2.01
C GLU A 737 -13.26 -17.15 -0.72
N GLY A 738 -14.07 -17.08 0.35
CA GLY A 738 -13.66 -16.49 1.64
C GLY A 738 -13.80 -14.97 1.72
N PHE A 739 -14.18 -14.28 0.64
CA PHE A 739 -14.47 -12.84 0.63
C PHE A 739 -15.92 -12.56 0.21
N ASP A 740 -16.40 -13.18 -0.87
CA ASP A 740 -17.75 -13.00 -1.39
C ASP A 740 -18.76 -13.98 -0.78
N SER A 741 -19.97 -13.49 -0.48
CA SER A 741 -21.11 -14.32 -0.06
C SER A 741 -21.73 -15.13 -1.22
N GLY A 742 -21.65 -14.60 -2.45
CA GLY A 742 -22.24 -15.20 -3.66
C GLY A 742 -21.51 -14.78 -4.94
N TRP A 743 -22.13 -15.05 -6.09
CA TRP A 743 -21.63 -14.56 -7.38
C TRP A 743 -21.97 -13.08 -7.55
N MET A 744 -20.97 -12.26 -7.89
CA MET A 744 -21.13 -10.83 -8.13
C MET A 744 -21.21 -10.55 -9.63
N ASP A 745 -22.25 -9.86 -10.06
CA ASP A 745 -22.44 -9.41 -11.46
C ASP A 745 -21.61 -8.15 -11.74
N GLN A 746 -20.86 -8.18 -12.85
CA GLN A 746 -19.95 -7.11 -13.30
C GLN A 746 -20.47 -6.41 -14.57
N GLY A 747 -21.68 -6.75 -15.04
CA GLY A 747 -22.20 -6.26 -16.31
C GLY A 747 -21.34 -6.73 -17.49
N ALA A 748 -21.12 -5.85 -18.47
CA ALA A 748 -20.43 -6.17 -19.72
C ALA A 748 -18.92 -5.87 -19.72
N GLN A 749 -18.36 -5.19 -18.70
CA GLN A 749 -16.98 -4.72 -18.75
C GLN A 749 -15.94 -5.75 -18.30
N GLY A 750 -16.37 -6.90 -17.73
CA GLY A 750 -15.46 -7.98 -17.32
C GLY A 750 -14.41 -7.58 -16.27
N GLU A 751 -14.48 -6.37 -15.73
CA GLU A 751 -13.54 -5.81 -14.77
C GLU A 751 -14.14 -5.81 -13.36
N ARG A 752 -13.32 -6.13 -12.36
CA ARG A 752 -13.66 -5.97 -10.96
C ARG A 752 -12.46 -5.62 -10.11
N VAL A 753 -12.65 -4.64 -9.24
CA VAL A 753 -11.67 -4.25 -8.22
C VAL A 753 -12.06 -4.85 -6.87
N PHE A 754 -11.11 -5.46 -6.19
CA PHE A 754 -11.22 -5.97 -4.83
C PHE A 754 -10.37 -5.09 -3.92
N THR A 755 -10.88 -4.75 -2.74
CA THR A 755 -10.20 -3.91 -1.76
C THR A 755 -10.19 -4.58 -0.39
N GLY A 756 -9.16 -4.29 0.41
CA GLY A 756 -9.10 -4.72 1.81
C GLY A 756 -8.85 -6.22 2.02
N LEU A 757 -8.13 -6.89 1.11
CA LEU A 757 -7.80 -8.31 1.28
C LEU A 757 -6.94 -8.55 2.53
N ALA A 758 -7.32 -9.55 3.31
CA ALA A 758 -6.54 -10.01 4.45
C ALA A 758 -5.41 -10.96 3.99
N PRO A 759 -4.33 -11.13 4.77
CA PRO A 759 -3.33 -12.15 4.48
C PRO A 759 -3.97 -13.55 4.44
N GLY A 760 -3.74 -14.30 3.37
CA GLY A 760 -4.42 -15.57 3.16
C GLY A 760 -4.26 -16.13 1.74
N ARG A 761 -4.79 -17.34 1.53
CA ARG A 761 -4.89 -17.97 0.21
C ARG A 761 -6.31 -17.81 -0.29
N TYR A 762 -6.45 -17.35 -1.53
CA TYR A 762 -7.73 -17.09 -2.15
C TYR A 762 -7.88 -17.90 -3.43
N ARG A 763 -9.12 -18.28 -3.74
CA ARG A 763 -9.52 -18.85 -5.02
C ARG A 763 -10.59 -17.96 -5.64
N LEU A 764 -10.25 -17.39 -6.78
CA LEU A 764 -11.12 -16.56 -7.59
C LEU A 764 -11.73 -17.42 -8.69
N ARG A 765 -13.05 -17.35 -8.85
CA ARG A 765 -13.81 -18.02 -9.91
C ARG A 765 -14.47 -16.95 -10.78
N MET A 766 -14.42 -17.13 -12.09
CA MET A 766 -15.02 -16.21 -13.05
C MET A 766 -15.80 -17.00 -14.10
N ARG A 767 -17.03 -16.59 -14.37
CA ARG A 767 -17.88 -17.14 -15.42
C ARG A 767 -18.42 -16.00 -16.27
N ALA A 768 -18.75 -16.30 -17.52
CA ALA A 768 -19.30 -15.32 -18.43
C ALA A 768 -20.28 -15.98 -19.39
N MET A 769 -21.14 -15.16 -19.98
CA MET A 769 -22.13 -15.56 -20.96
C MET A 769 -22.16 -14.51 -22.07
N ASP A 770 -22.19 -14.96 -23.33
CA ASP A 770 -22.33 -14.04 -24.46
C ASP A 770 -23.77 -13.52 -24.60
N ALA A 771 -23.97 -12.57 -25.50
CA ALA A 771 -25.28 -11.98 -25.79
C ALA A 771 -26.29 -12.92 -26.48
N ALA A 772 -25.89 -14.16 -26.81
CA ALA A 772 -26.80 -15.18 -27.34
C ALA A 772 -27.21 -16.19 -26.25
N GLY A 773 -26.74 -16.02 -25.01
CA GLY A 773 -27.01 -16.91 -23.89
C GLY A 773 -26.03 -18.08 -23.77
N ASN A 774 -24.95 -18.10 -24.55
CA ASN A 774 -23.96 -19.16 -24.49
C ASN A 774 -23.02 -18.96 -23.29
N ALA A 775 -23.00 -19.93 -22.37
CA ALA A 775 -22.12 -19.90 -21.22
C ALA A 775 -20.68 -20.32 -21.57
N ALA A 776 -19.70 -19.53 -21.13
CA ALA A 776 -18.29 -19.86 -21.23
C ALA A 776 -17.88 -20.90 -20.20
N ARG A 777 -16.75 -21.57 -20.43
CA ARG A 777 -16.09 -22.37 -19.38
C ARG A 777 -15.58 -21.46 -18.28
N GLU A 778 -15.92 -21.81 -17.04
CA GLU A 778 -15.47 -21.08 -15.85
C GLU A 778 -13.94 -21.06 -15.75
N GLN A 779 -13.40 -19.89 -15.45
CA GLN A 779 -11.98 -19.68 -15.18
C GLN A 779 -11.73 -19.62 -13.68
N GLN A 780 -10.61 -20.18 -13.24
CA GLN A 780 -10.19 -20.16 -11.84
C GLN A 780 -8.77 -19.65 -11.71
N LEU A 781 -8.54 -18.83 -10.69
CA LEU A 781 -7.24 -18.27 -10.36
C LEU A 781 -6.99 -18.41 -8.86
N GLU A 782 -5.87 -19.02 -8.49
CA GLU A 782 -5.42 -19.07 -7.10
C GLU A 782 -4.31 -18.04 -6.87
N PHE A 783 -4.39 -17.30 -5.76
CA PHE A 783 -3.36 -16.36 -5.37
C PHE A 783 -3.23 -16.30 -3.84
N ARG A 784 -2.11 -15.76 -3.35
CA ARG A 784 -1.83 -15.62 -1.92
C ARG A 784 -1.44 -14.19 -1.57
N VAL A 785 -2.05 -13.64 -0.54
CA VAL A 785 -1.65 -12.36 0.07
C VAL A 785 -0.72 -12.64 1.24
N GLN A 786 0.53 -12.16 1.18
CA GLN A 786 1.53 -12.38 2.23
C GLN A 786 1.21 -11.52 3.47
N PRO A 787 1.43 -12.05 4.69
CA PRO A 787 1.31 -11.23 5.89
C PRO A 787 2.46 -10.20 5.96
N PRO A 788 2.25 -9.04 6.61
CA PRO A 788 3.33 -8.12 6.92
C PRO A 788 4.46 -8.83 7.66
N TRP A 789 5.70 -8.39 7.46
CA TRP A 789 6.88 -9.08 8.03
C TRP A 789 6.78 -9.25 9.54
N TRP A 790 6.23 -8.28 10.29
CA TRP A 790 6.01 -8.33 11.74
C TRP A 790 4.94 -9.34 12.20
N ARG A 791 4.16 -9.89 11.25
CA ARG A 791 3.13 -10.91 11.48
C ARG A 791 3.53 -12.29 10.95
N THR A 792 4.75 -12.41 10.41
CA THR A 792 5.29 -13.70 9.98
C THR A 792 5.62 -14.58 11.18
N TRP A 793 5.65 -15.90 10.97
CA TRP A 793 6.04 -16.86 12.00
C TRP A 793 7.47 -16.61 12.52
N THR A 794 8.38 -16.16 11.66
CA THR A 794 9.75 -15.80 12.05
C THR A 794 9.78 -14.58 12.95
N ALA A 795 9.02 -13.52 12.64
CA ALA A 795 8.91 -12.35 13.52
C ALA A 795 8.23 -12.69 14.85
N LEU A 796 7.17 -13.49 14.85
CA LEU A 796 6.54 -13.96 16.09
C LEU A 796 7.50 -14.81 16.93
N TRP A 797 8.33 -15.64 16.31
CA TRP A 797 9.42 -16.36 16.97
C TRP A 797 10.47 -15.41 17.54
N ILE A 798 10.93 -14.43 16.77
CA ILE A 798 11.89 -13.42 17.24
C ILE A 798 11.29 -12.63 18.40
N TYR A 799 10.03 -12.20 18.34
CA TYR A 799 9.35 -11.55 19.45
C TYR A 799 9.28 -12.46 20.66
N SER A 800 8.97 -13.75 20.47
CA SER A 800 8.96 -14.73 21.56
C SER A 800 10.35 -14.90 22.18
N VAL A 801 11.41 -14.95 21.36
CA VAL A 801 12.81 -15.02 21.82
C VAL A 801 13.26 -13.73 22.49
N VAL A 802 12.86 -12.56 21.99
CA VAL A 802 13.14 -11.26 22.61
C VAL A 802 12.39 -11.15 23.93
N VAL A 803 11.12 -11.54 24.00
CA VAL A 803 10.33 -11.58 25.25
C VAL A 803 10.95 -12.57 26.23
N LEU A 804 11.29 -13.78 25.81
CA LEU A 804 11.99 -14.77 26.65
C LEU A 804 13.38 -14.27 27.06
N GLY A 805 14.08 -13.56 26.18
CA GLY A 805 15.38 -12.94 26.44
C GLY A 805 15.28 -11.76 27.39
N LEU A 806 14.21 -10.95 27.31
CA LEU A 806 13.87 -9.88 28.23
C LEU A 806 13.38 -10.42 29.56
N LEU A 807 12.63 -11.52 29.59
CA LEU A 807 12.24 -12.23 30.80
C LEU A 807 13.44 -12.91 31.45
N ALA A 808 14.33 -13.51 30.66
CA ALA A 808 15.58 -14.07 31.16
C ALA A 808 16.52 -12.97 31.62
N TRP A 809 16.62 -11.85 30.90
CA TRP A 809 17.38 -10.68 31.32
C TRP A 809 16.76 -10.05 32.56
N ALA A 810 15.45 -9.92 32.66
CA ALA A 810 14.76 -9.42 33.84
C ALA A 810 14.87 -10.40 35.01
N ALA A 811 14.88 -11.71 34.77
CA ALA A 811 15.11 -12.73 35.79
C ALA A 811 16.58 -12.78 36.22
N LEU A 812 17.52 -12.57 35.30
CA LEU A 812 18.96 -12.47 35.57
C LEU A 812 19.30 -11.12 36.22
N ASP A 813 18.65 -10.03 35.84
CA ASP A 813 18.76 -8.70 36.44
C ASP A 813 18.07 -8.71 37.80
N TYR A 814 16.93 -9.36 37.95
CA TYR A 814 16.30 -9.63 39.24
C TYR A 814 17.19 -10.50 40.12
N ARG A 815 17.79 -11.57 39.58
CA ARG A 815 18.79 -12.39 40.30
C ARG A 815 20.05 -11.59 40.61
N ARG A 816 20.51 -10.69 39.73
CA ARG A 816 21.66 -9.81 39.97
C ARG A 816 21.31 -8.71 40.95
N ARG A 817 20.10 -8.17 40.96
CA ARG A 817 19.59 -7.20 41.93
C ARG A 817 19.36 -7.86 43.26
N LEU A 818 18.88 -9.11 43.29
CA LEU A 818 18.73 -9.90 44.50
C LEU A 818 20.11 -10.31 45.03
N ALA A 819 21.03 -10.73 44.17
CA ALA A 819 22.41 -11.00 44.54
C ALA A 819 23.18 -9.73 44.92
N ARG A 820 22.90 -8.58 44.30
CA ARG A 820 23.41 -7.26 44.71
C ARG A 820 22.74 -6.78 45.98
N ALA A 821 21.47 -7.06 46.22
CA ALA A 821 20.78 -6.72 47.46
C ALA A 821 21.23 -7.65 48.59
N HIS A 822 21.51 -8.91 48.31
CA HIS A 822 22.12 -9.84 49.26
C HIS A 822 23.60 -9.53 49.48
N ALA A 823 24.34 -9.13 48.44
CA ALA A 823 25.73 -8.71 48.55
C ALA A 823 25.85 -7.32 49.17
N LEU A 824 24.90 -6.42 48.94
CA LEU A 824 24.78 -5.11 49.58
C LEU A 824 24.29 -5.31 51.01
N ALA A 825 23.34 -6.20 51.30
CA ALA A 825 22.96 -6.53 52.67
C ALA A 825 24.09 -7.24 53.42
N LEU A 826 24.85 -8.14 52.78
CA LEU A 826 26.02 -8.77 53.39
C LEU A 826 27.20 -7.79 53.48
N ALA A 827 27.36 -6.89 52.53
CA ALA A 827 28.35 -5.82 52.56
C ALA A 827 27.95 -4.73 53.55
N GLU A 828 26.67 -4.42 53.72
CA GLU A 828 26.08 -3.54 54.73
C GLU A 828 26.11 -4.20 56.07
N GLN A 829 25.98 -5.52 56.19
CA GLN A 829 26.16 -6.24 57.45
C GLN A 829 27.65 -6.32 57.82
N LYS A 830 28.55 -6.52 56.85
CA LYS A 830 30.00 -6.39 57.05
C LYS A 830 30.44 -4.95 57.27
N ARG A 831 29.79 -3.98 56.63
CA ARG A 831 30.06 -2.54 56.71
C ARG A 831 29.46 -1.98 57.97
N THR A 832 28.27 -2.37 58.41
CA THR A 832 27.76 -2.05 59.75
C THR A 832 28.58 -2.75 60.81
N LEU A 833 29.07 -3.98 60.62
CA LEU A 833 30.03 -4.57 61.56
C LEU A 833 31.38 -3.84 61.55
N ALA A 834 31.87 -3.40 60.40
CA ALA A 834 33.14 -2.67 60.28
C ALA A 834 33.02 -1.19 60.70
N GLU A 835 31.88 -0.55 60.46
CA GLU A 835 31.51 0.79 60.91
C GLU A 835 31.18 0.75 62.39
N GLN A 836 30.47 -0.24 62.90
CA GLN A 836 30.32 -0.45 64.34
C GLN A 836 31.68 -0.73 64.98
N ALA A 837 32.57 -1.50 64.34
CA ALA A 837 33.93 -1.70 64.83
C ALA A 837 34.78 -0.43 64.73
N SER A 838 34.62 0.39 63.69
CA SER A 838 35.37 1.64 63.47
C SER A 838 34.86 2.79 64.35
N GLU A 839 33.55 2.95 64.46
CA GLU A 839 32.88 3.85 65.40
C GLU A 839 33.12 3.43 66.84
N ALA A 840 33.09 2.13 67.16
CA ALA A 840 33.49 1.65 68.49
C ALA A 840 34.96 1.94 68.75
N LYS A 841 35.86 1.75 67.78
CA LYS A 841 37.29 2.06 67.91
C LYS A 841 37.55 3.57 68.06
N THR A 842 36.81 4.41 67.33
CA THR A 842 36.94 5.87 67.39
C THR A 842 36.31 6.44 68.66
N ARG A 843 35.12 5.95 69.06
CA ARG A 843 34.51 6.29 70.36
C ARG A 843 35.38 5.84 71.50
N PHE A 844 35.93 4.62 71.45
CA PHE A 844 36.85 4.12 72.48
C PHE A 844 38.05 5.04 72.68
N LEU A 845 38.70 5.49 71.58
CA LEU A 845 39.84 6.40 71.68
C LEU A 845 39.47 7.80 72.20
N ALA A 846 38.28 8.31 71.85
CA ALA A 846 37.78 9.59 72.36
C ALA A 846 37.39 9.52 73.85
N THR A 847 36.70 8.46 74.26
CA THR A 847 36.33 8.18 75.66
C THR A 847 37.59 7.99 76.52
N LEU A 848 38.57 7.23 76.03
CA LEU A 848 39.84 7.02 76.74
C LEU A 848 40.60 8.35 76.95
N GLY A 849 40.58 9.24 75.96
CA GLY A 849 41.19 10.56 76.08
C GLY A 849 40.55 11.42 77.18
N HIS A 850 39.23 11.35 77.33
CA HIS A 850 38.48 12.08 78.36
C HIS A 850 38.67 11.47 79.76
N GLU A 851 38.56 10.14 79.87
CA GLU A 851 38.74 9.41 81.14
C GLU A 851 40.16 9.54 81.72
N ILE A 852 41.17 9.74 80.89
CA ILE A 852 42.54 10.00 81.36
C ILE A 852 42.74 11.47 81.77
N ARG A 853 42.13 12.42 81.07
CA ARG A 853 42.42 13.85 81.25
C ARG A 853 41.86 14.44 82.54
N THR A 854 40.65 14.03 82.94
CA THR A 854 40.01 14.52 84.17
C THR A 854 40.81 14.15 85.43
N PRO A 855 41.20 12.88 85.69
CA PRO A 855 42.02 12.55 86.85
C PRO A 855 43.41 13.20 86.78
N MET A 856 43.97 13.41 85.58
CA MET A 856 45.25 14.10 85.42
C MET A 856 45.21 15.57 85.89
N THR A 857 44.04 16.22 85.88
CA THR A 857 43.86 17.56 86.47
C THR A 857 44.07 17.52 87.97
N GLY A 858 43.47 16.54 88.64
CA GLY A 858 43.68 16.31 90.07
C GLY A 858 45.15 16.01 90.37
N VAL A 859 45.76 15.04 89.67
CA VAL A 859 47.14 14.61 89.95
C VAL A 859 48.15 15.72 89.70
N LEU A 860 48.09 16.40 88.55
CA LEU A 860 49.03 17.47 88.22
C LEU A 860 48.77 18.73 89.07
N GLY A 861 47.49 19.07 89.31
CA GLY A 861 47.12 20.19 90.18
C GLY A 861 47.58 20.00 91.62
N MET A 862 47.37 18.82 92.21
CA MET A 862 47.87 18.51 93.56
C MET A 862 49.40 18.51 93.62
N ALA A 863 50.07 18.00 92.58
CA ALA A 863 51.53 18.03 92.50
C ALA A 863 52.06 19.48 92.44
N GLU A 864 51.37 20.37 91.74
CA GLU A 864 51.69 21.80 91.66
C GLU A 864 51.42 22.52 93.00
N LEU A 865 50.30 22.22 93.65
CA LEU A 865 50.00 22.71 95.01
C LEU A 865 51.06 22.25 96.02
N LEU A 866 51.49 20.98 95.97
CA LEU A 866 52.59 20.48 96.79
C LEU A 866 53.91 21.20 96.48
N GLN A 867 54.19 21.51 95.22
CA GLN A 867 55.40 22.25 94.83
C GLN A 867 55.44 23.67 95.43
N SER A 868 54.28 24.28 95.66
CA SER A 868 54.17 25.59 96.34
C SER A 868 54.32 25.51 97.86
N THR A 869 54.45 24.31 98.43
CA THR A 869 54.82 24.07 99.83
C THR A 869 56.33 23.78 99.96
N PRO A 870 56.98 24.05 101.11
CA PRO A 870 58.41 23.78 101.27
C PRO A 870 58.72 22.26 101.28
N LEU A 871 59.18 21.73 100.15
CA LEU A 871 59.57 20.31 99.96
C LEU A 871 61.10 20.07 100.04
N ASP A 872 61.51 18.89 100.51
CA ASP A 872 62.92 18.47 100.51
C ASP A 872 63.43 18.05 99.11
N ALA A 873 64.75 17.85 98.97
CA ALA A 873 65.38 17.57 97.67
C ALA A 873 64.94 16.23 97.02
N GLY A 874 64.65 15.20 97.83
CA GLY A 874 64.19 13.90 97.34
C GLY A 874 62.74 13.96 96.89
N GLN A 875 61.90 14.61 97.69
CA GLN A 875 60.49 14.86 97.38
C GLN A 875 60.32 15.74 96.14
N ARG A 876 61.13 16.81 96.02
CA ARG A 876 61.13 17.66 94.82
C ARG A 876 61.51 16.87 93.56
N GLY A 877 62.51 16.01 93.64
CA GLY A 877 62.90 15.13 92.53
C GLY A 877 61.77 14.17 92.10
N GLN A 878 60.99 13.66 93.05
CA GLN A 878 59.83 12.80 92.79
C GLN A 878 58.67 13.57 92.17
N VAL A 879 58.33 14.75 92.70
CA VAL A 879 57.29 15.63 92.13
C VAL A 879 57.66 16.06 90.72
N ASP A 880 58.91 16.44 90.47
CA ASP A 880 59.41 16.78 89.13
C ASP A 880 59.36 15.60 88.17
N ALA A 881 59.62 14.38 88.65
CA ALA A 881 59.48 13.18 87.83
C ALA A 881 58.02 12.91 87.44
N ILE A 882 57.07 13.12 88.37
CA ILE A 882 55.63 12.99 88.11
C ILE A 882 55.19 14.03 87.07
N LEU A 883 55.59 15.29 87.22
CA LEU A 883 55.26 16.35 86.27
C LEU A 883 55.85 16.06 84.87
N ARG A 884 57.11 15.60 84.77
CA ARG A 884 57.73 15.23 83.48
C ARG A 884 57.06 14.02 82.82
N ALA A 885 56.78 12.97 83.59
CA ALA A 885 56.15 11.76 83.07
C ALA A 885 54.71 12.06 82.60
N GLY A 886 53.95 12.83 83.38
CA GLY A 886 52.62 13.29 83.00
C GLY A 886 52.63 14.12 81.71
N GLY A 887 53.57 15.05 81.59
CA GLY A 887 53.73 15.86 80.37
C GLY A 887 54.10 15.04 79.12
N HIS A 888 54.94 14.00 79.27
CA HIS A 888 55.27 13.12 78.14
C HIS A 888 54.07 12.28 77.68
N LEU A 889 53.29 11.76 78.63
CA LEU A 889 52.12 10.94 78.35
C LEU A 889 51.02 11.75 77.65
N LEU A 890 50.83 13.01 78.06
CA LEU A 890 49.91 13.94 77.39
C LEU A 890 50.34 14.24 75.95
N ARG A 891 51.64 14.35 75.66
CA ARG A 891 52.14 14.57 74.30
C ARG A 891 51.85 13.37 73.39
N LEU A 892 52.11 12.16 73.85
CA LEU A 892 51.82 10.94 73.08
C LEU A 892 50.32 10.75 72.82
N LEU A 893 49.49 11.10 73.80
CA LEU A 893 48.04 11.08 73.65
C LEU A 893 47.60 12.09 72.57
N ASN A 894 48.13 13.31 72.59
CA ASN A 894 47.81 14.33 71.60
C ASN A 894 48.26 13.93 70.18
N ASP A 895 49.47 13.35 70.02
CA ASP A 895 49.95 12.87 68.71
C ASP A 895 49.05 11.76 68.13
N ALA A 896 48.58 10.84 68.98
CA ALA A 896 47.65 9.78 68.57
C ALA A 896 46.27 10.34 68.18
N LEU A 897 45.80 11.37 68.88
CA LEU A 897 44.55 12.05 68.55
C LEU A 897 44.65 12.85 67.24
N ASP A 898 45.77 13.54 66.99
CA ASP A 898 45.99 14.27 65.74
C ASP A 898 46.05 13.30 64.54
N LEU A 899 46.72 12.14 64.68
CA LEU A 899 46.71 11.12 63.63
C LEU A 899 45.31 10.56 63.38
N ALA A 900 44.56 10.24 64.44
CA ALA A 900 43.20 9.73 64.31
C ALA A 900 42.27 10.74 63.63
N ARG A 901 42.48 12.05 63.81
CA ARG A 901 41.72 13.11 63.13
C ARG A 901 42.07 13.24 61.65
N ILE A 902 43.35 13.11 61.31
CA ILE A 902 43.81 13.12 59.91
C ILE A 902 43.23 11.91 59.16
N GLU A 903 43.32 10.70 59.73
CA GLU A 903 42.75 9.48 59.12
C GLU A 903 41.23 9.54 58.95
N ALA A 904 40.56 10.26 59.84
CA ALA A 904 39.11 10.49 59.78
C ALA A 904 38.71 11.65 58.84
N GLU A 905 39.65 12.31 58.17
CA GLU A 905 39.43 13.51 57.33
C GLU A 905 38.79 14.70 58.08
N LYS A 906 38.96 14.76 59.41
CA LYS A 906 38.36 15.79 60.28
C LYS A 906 39.34 16.88 60.73
N LEU A 907 40.55 16.93 60.16
CA LEU A 907 41.50 17.99 60.46
C LEU A 907 41.11 19.27 59.68
N VAL A 908 40.81 20.35 60.40
CA VAL A 908 40.56 21.67 59.82
C VAL A 908 41.84 22.50 59.93
N LEU A 909 42.33 23.05 58.80
CA LEU A 909 43.50 23.92 58.74
C LEU A 909 43.07 25.39 58.83
N ALA A 910 43.84 26.22 59.55
CA ALA A 910 43.59 27.66 59.62
C ALA A 910 44.32 28.40 58.48
N ASP A 911 43.60 29.20 57.70
CA ASP A 911 44.17 30.05 56.64
C ASP A 911 44.31 31.51 57.13
N ASP A 912 45.22 31.73 58.09
CA ASP A 912 45.46 33.05 58.70
C ASP A 912 46.70 33.75 58.14
N ALA A 913 46.69 35.09 58.11
CA ALA A 913 47.87 35.88 57.76
C ALA A 913 48.90 35.84 58.92
N PHE A 914 50.11 35.32 58.68
CA PHE A 914 51.17 35.21 59.68
C PHE A 914 52.50 35.81 59.20
N ASP A 915 53.29 36.33 60.16
CA ASP A 915 54.65 36.83 59.92
C ASP A 915 55.63 35.64 59.85
N LEU A 916 56.18 35.40 58.65
CA LEU A 916 57.16 34.36 58.36
C LEU A 916 58.49 34.63 59.06
N HIS A 917 58.94 35.88 59.11
CA HIS A 917 60.22 36.20 59.76
C HIS A 917 60.15 35.88 61.25
N ALA A 918 59.04 36.21 61.90
CA ALA A 918 58.83 35.86 63.30
C ALA A 918 58.84 34.33 63.55
N LEU A 919 58.32 33.53 62.62
CA LEU A 919 58.36 32.06 62.74
C LEU A 919 59.78 31.51 62.54
N ILE A 920 60.54 32.09 61.61
CA ILE A 920 61.93 31.69 61.35
C ILE A 920 62.86 32.13 62.49
N GLU A 921 62.66 33.31 63.05
CA GLU A 921 63.37 33.77 64.26
C GLU A 921 63.08 32.87 65.45
N GLU A 922 61.83 32.43 65.63
CA GLU A 922 61.44 31.46 66.65
C GLU A 922 62.15 30.11 66.44
N ALA A 923 62.21 29.62 65.20
CA ALA A 923 62.95 28.41 64.86
C ALA A 923 64.45 28.53 65.09
N GLU A 924 65.07 29.67 64.76
CA GLU A 924 66.47 29.90 65.05
C GLU A 924 66.72 29.96 66.57
N ALA A 925 65.92 30.71 67.31
CA ALA A 925 66.06 30.89 68.76
C ALA A 925 65.97 29.55 69.52
N LEU A 926 65.12 28.62 69.06
CA LEU A 926 64.96 27.30 69.65
C LEU A 926 66.03 26.30 69.18
N MET A 927 66.37 26.27 67.89
CA MET A 927 67.19 25.19 67.31
C MET A 927 68.69 25.47 67.40
N LYS A 928 69.11 26.74 67.35
CA LYS A 928 70.52 27.13 67.42
C LYS A 928 71.20 26.70 68.74
N PRO A 929 70.59 26.87 69.93
CA PRO A 929 71.18 26.38 71.18
C PRO A 929 71.25 24.85 71.26
N LEU A 930 70.26 24.15 70.69
CA LEU A 930 70.22 22.68 70.65
C LEU A 930 71.31 22.12 69.75
N ALA A 931 71.52 22.71 68.57
CA ALA A 931 72.62 22.37 67.67
C ALA A 931 73.98 22.65 68.33
N ALA A 932 74.13 23.81 68.97
CA ALA A 932 75.37 24.20 69.66
C ALA A 932 75.74 23.26 70.81
N ARG A 933 74.76 22.79 71.60
CA ARG A 933 74.98 21.77 72.65
C ARG A 933 75.54 20.45 72.12
N LYS A 934 75.25 20.13 70.85
CA LYS A 934 75.75 18.95 70.16
C LYS A 934 77.05 19.22 69.36
N GLY A 935 77.56 20.44 69.39
CA GLY A 935 78.75 20.84 68.63
C GLY A 935 78.51 21.06 67.13
N LEU A 936 77.26 21.21 66.69
CA LEU A 936 76.89 21.44 65.29
C LEU A 936 76.80 22.93 64.96
N ARG A 937 77.20 23.32 63.75
CA ARG A 937 76.98 24.68 63.22
C ARG A 937 75.57 24.82 62.67
N PHE A 938 74.82 25.82 63.14
CA PHE A 938 73.50 26.14 62.61
C PHE A 938 73.60 27.28 61.60
N VAL A 939 73.13 27.06 60.36
CA VAL A 939 73.20 28.05 59.26
C VAL A 939 71.79 28.46 58.85
N LEU A 940 71.46 29.74 58.95
CA LEU A 940 70.19 30.29 58.47
C LEU A 940 70.42 31.15 57.23
N ALA A 941 69.71 30.85 56.15
CA ALA A 941 69.68 31.66 54.93
C ALA A 941 68.25 32.14 54.64
N LEU A 942 68.01 33.43 54.89
CA LEU A 942 66.76 34.11 54.57
C LEU A 942 67.05 35.32 53.67
N PRO A 943 66.84 35.23 52.34
CA PRO A 943 67.03 36.34 51.43
C PRO A 943 66.06 37.49 51.75
N ALA A 944 66.52 38.74 51.69
CA ALA A 944 65.67 39.92 51.90
C ALA A 944 64.54 40.08 50.85
N THR A 945 64.58 39.29 49.78
CA THR A 945 63.55 39.24 48.72
C THR A 945 62.33 38.42 49.11
N VAL A 946 62.36 37.67 50.22
CA VAL A 946 61.22 36.89 50.71
C VAL A 946 60.21 37.83 51.40
N PRO A 947 58.92 37.82 51.02
CA PRO A 947 57.89 38.62 51.69
C PRO A 947 57.73 38.27 53.17
N ARG A 948 57.24 39.22 53.97
CA ARG A 948 57.14 39.03 55.42
C ARG A 948 55.88 38.30 55.87
N VAL A 949 54.76 38.50 55.18
CA VAL A 949 53.45 37.99 55.61
C VAL A 949 52.87 37.03 54.57
N PHE A 950 52.48 35.85 55.03
CA PHE A 950 51.87 34.79 54.22
C PHE A 950 50.57 34.31 54.85
N ILE A 951 49.68 33.75 54.04
CA ILE A 951 48.43 33.14 54.54
C ILE A 951 48.64 31.62 54.66
N GLY A 952 48.36 31.09 55.84
CA GLY A 952 48.36 29.65 56.14
C GLY A 952 48.49 29.36 57.63
N ASP A 953 48.44 28.07 57.98
CA ASP A 953 48.40 27.66 59.39
C ASP A 953 49.80 27.75 60.03
N ARG A 954 50.10 28.89 60.67
CA ARG A 954 51.39 29.13 61.36
C ARG A 954 51.75 27.97 62.29
N THR A 955 50.79 27.42 63.03
CA THR A 955 51.02 26.41 64.05
C THR A 955 51.43 25.09 63.41
N ARG A 956 50.72 24.66 62.36
CA ARG A 956 51.03 23.41 61.64
C ARG A 956 52.31 23.52 60.81
N ILE A 957 52.59 24.68 60.23
CA ILE A 957 53.87 24.96 59.56
C ILE A 957 55.02 24.88 60.57
N GLY A 958 54.90 25.52 61.73
CA GLY A 958 55.87 25.42 62.82
C GLY A 958 56.10 23.98 63.26
N GLN A 959 55.03 23.19 63.41
CA GLN A 959 55.12 21.76 63.75
C GLN A 959 55.95 20.95 62.73
N ILE A 960 55.77 21.20 61.43
CA ILE A 960 56.60 20.57 60.39
C ILE A 960 58.07 20.99 60.54
N LEU A 961 58.32 22.30 60.66
CA LEU A 961 59.69 22.84 60.75
C LEU A 961 60.44 22.30 61.97
N PHE A 962 59.84 22.36 63.17
CA PHE A 962 60.48 21.88 64.40
C PHE A 962 60.71 20.37 64.38
N ASN A 963 59.82 19.59 63.78
CA ASN A 963 60.01 18.15 63.62
C ASN A 963 61.18 17.83 62.69
N LEU A 964 61.29 18.51 61.54
CA LEU A 964 62.36 18.26 60.57
C LEU A 964 63.72 18.78 61.06
N LEU A 965 63.78 19.99 61.61
CA LEU A 965 65.02 20.55 62.19
C LEU A 965 65.47 19.76 63.41
N GLY A 966 64.52 19.36 64.26
CA GLY A 966 64.79 18.49 65.41
C GLY A 966 65.38 17.14 64.97
N ASN A 967 64.87 16.54 63.89
CA ASN A 967 65.43 15.32 63.32
C ASN A 967 66.82 15.55 62.71
N ALA A 968 67.03 16.63 61.97
CA ALA A 968 68.33 16.97 61.41
C ALA A 968 69.40 17.08 62.52
N ILE A 969 69.15 17.87 63.57
CA ILE A 969 70.07 18.00 64.72
C ILE A 969 70.26 16.66 65.45
N LYS A 970 69.21 15.86 65.55
CA LYS A 970 69.24 14.55 66.22
C LYS A 970 70.13 13.54 65.49
N PHE A 971 70.12 13.52 64.16
CA PHE A 971 70.84 12.51 63.37
C PHE A 971 72.19 12.97 62.81
N THR A 972 72.50 14.26 62.85
CA THR A 972 73.85 14.76 62.61
C THR A 972 74.68 14.68 63.89
N GLU A 973 75.88 14.10 63.82
CA GLU A 973 76.81 14.00 64.97
C GLU A 973 77.85 15.11 64.94
N CYS A 974 78.42 15.41 63.77
CA CYS A 974 79.34 16.52 63.53
C CYS A 974 79.05 17.18 62.17
N GLY A 975 79.39 18.47 62.03
CA GLY A 975 79.13 19.25 60.81
C GLY A 975 78.13 20.38 61.02
N GLU A 976 77.25 20.59 60.03
CA GLU A 976 76.24 21.64 60.04
C GLU A 976 74.82 21.16 59.73
N VAL A 977 73.86 21.90 60.27
CA VAL A 977 72.43 21.82 59.96
C VAL A 977 72.00 23.22 59.52
N GLY A 978 71.34 23.33 58.38
CA GLY A 978 70.90 24.60 57.83
C GLY A 978 69.42 24.63 57.51
N LEU A 979 68.85 25.83 57.62
CA LEU A 979 67.53 26.18 57.13
C LEU A 979 67.69 27.29 56.08
N ALA A 980 67.25 27.03 54.86
CA ALA A 980 67.12 28.04 53.82
C ALA A 980 65.65 28.21 53.44
N VAL A 981 65.25 29.45 53.17
CA VAL A 981 63.89 29.78 52.74
C VAL A 981 63.94 30.53 51.43
N ASP A 982 63.26 29.99 50.42
CA ASP A 982 63.17 30.57 49.09
C ASP A 982 61.71 30.74 48.64
N VAL A 983 61.45 31.72 47.77
CA VAL A 983 60.16 31.87 47.08
C VAL A 983 60.23 31.15 45.74
N GLU A 984 59.28 30.24 45.49
CA GLU A 984 59.22 29.48 44.25
C GLU A 984 58.62 30.34 43.11
N PRO A 985 59.09 30.24 41.84
CA PRO A 985 58.63 31.09 40.74
C PRO A 985 57.12 31.06 40.45
N ARG A 986 56.41 30.07 40.99
CA ARG A 986 54.96 29.86 40.84
C ARG A 986 54.14 30.40 42.02
N GLY A 987 54.75 31.12 42.96
CA GLY A 987 54.05 31.84 44.03
C GLY A 987 53.80 31.02 45.32
N GLY A 988 54.84 30.35 45.84
CA GLY A 988 54.78 29.60 47.10
C GLY A 988 56.10 29.63 47.87
N LEU A 989 56.12 29.07 49.08
CA LEU A 989 57.29 29.03 49.95
C LEU A 989 57.97 27.67 49.92
N ARG A 990 59.29 27.68 49.77
CA ARG A 990 60.13 26.50 49.86
C ARG A 990 61.05 26.61 51.07
N PHE A 991 60.84 25.73 52.06
CA PHE A 991 61.77 25.54 53.17
C PHE A 991 62.72 24.39 52.83
N VAL A 992 64.01 24.68 52.78
CA VAL A 992 65.05 23.68 52.55
C VAL A 992 65.80 23.46 53.86
N ILE A 993 65.51 22.34 54.51
CA ILE A 993 66.24 21.87 55.69
C ILE A 993 67.33 20.94 55.17
N HIS A 994 68.60 21.25 55.44
CA HIS A 994 69.70 20.39 55.05
C HIS A 994 70.60 20.07 56.24
N ASP A 995 71.19 18.88 56.21
CA ASP A 995 72.18 18.45 57.18
C ASP A 995 73.34 17.74 56.49
N THR A 996 74.46 17.62 57.20
CA THR A 996 75.70 16.95 56.72
C THR A 996 75.91 15.57 57.36
N GLY A 997 74.83 14.99 57.89
CA GLY A 997 74.82 13.68 58.56
C GLY A 997 74.95 12.50 57.60
N PRO A 998 74.58 11.28 58.04
CA PRO A 998 74.89 10.05 57.33
C PRO A 998 74.18 9.87 55.98
N GLY A 999 73.21 10.72 55.64
CA GLY A 999 72.37 10.55 54.45
C GLY A 999 71.49 9.29 54.49
N LEU A 1000 70.66 9.10 53.46
CA LEU A 1000 69.63 8.05 53.40
C LEU A 1000 69.79 7.16 52.16
N SER A 1001 69.65 5.85 52.32
CA SER A 1001 69.60 4.89 51.22
C SER A 1001 68.25 4.86 50.50
N ASP A 1002 68.18 4.30 49.28
CA ASP A 1002 66.93 4.17 48.51
C ASP A 1002 65.82 3.43 49.26
N ALA A 1003 66.16 2.34 49.96
CA ALA A 1003 65.21 1.59 50.77
C ALA A 1003 64.68 2.41 51.95
N GLN A 1004 65.53 3.26 52.55
CA GLN A 1004 65.13 4.14 53.65
C GLN A 1004 64.27 5.30 53.16
N ARG A 1005 64.59 5.90 52.00
CA ARG A 1005 63.78 6.95 51.37
C ARG A 1005 62.34 6.48 51.10
N GLN A 1006 62.16 5.25 50.62
CA GLN A 1006 60.83 4.69 50.34
C GLN A 1006 59.99 4.39 51.60
N ARG A 1007 60.62 4.25 52.77
CA ARG A 1007 59.96 3.88 54.04
C ARG A 1007 59.84 5.03 55.03
N LEU A 1008 60.56 6.14 54.81
CA LEU A 1008 60.71 7.24 55.76
C LEU A 1008 59.39 7.82 56.28
N PHE A 1009 58.37 7.88 55.42
CA PHE A 1009 57.07 8.45 55.76
C PHE A 1009 56.00 7.41 56.14
N ARG A 1010 56.36 6.12 56.21
CA ARG A 1010 55.41 5.09 56.66
C ARG A 1010 55.20 5.19 58.17
N ARG A 1011 53.92 5.16 58.57
CA ARG A 1011 53.49 5.30 59.97
C ARG A 1011 54.11 4.21 60.84
N PHE A 1012 54.62 4.60 62.00
CA PHE A 1012 55.29 3.72 62.97
C PHE A 1012 56.52 2.99 62.43
N GLU A 1013 56.98 3.32 61.23
CA GLU A 1013 58.11 2.66 60.60
C GLU A 1013 59.36 3.50 60.83
N GLN A 1014 60.34 2.92 61.50
CA GLN A 1014 61.66 3.52 61.71
C GLN A 1014 62.63 2.86 60.73
N ALA A 1015 63.46 3.67 60.06
CA ALA A 1015 64.28 3.27 58.92
C ALA A 1015 65.25 2.08 59.18
N GLU A 1016 65.46 1.69 60.44
CA GLU A 1016 65.97 0.37 60.84
C GLU A 1016 65.26 -0.05 62.14
N GLY A 1017 64.64 -1.24 62.16
CA GLY A 1017 63.98 -1.79 63.34
C GLY A 1017 64.93 -2.04 64.52
N ALA A 1018 64.40 -1.93 65.74
CA ALA A 1018 64.96 -2.22 67.06
C ALA A 1018 66.26 -1.49 67.50
N ARG A 1019 67.29 -1.32 66.66
CA ARG A 1019 68.57 -0.71 67.08
C ARG A 1019 68.51 0.82 67.25
N THR A 1020 67.68 1.51 66.47
CA THR A 1020 67.52 2.96 66.53
C THR A 1020 66.60 3.41 67.68
N SER A 1021 65.61 2.57 68.03
CA SER A 1021 64.61 2.86 69.07
C SER A 1021 65.24 2.98 70.47
N ALA A 1022 66.21 2.13 70.79
CA ALA A 1022 66.86 2.13 72.10
C ALA A 1022 67.82 3.32 72.32
N ARG A 1023 68.40 3.89 71.24
CA ARG A 1023 69.44 4.93 71.36
C ARG A 1023 68.88 6.34 71.27
N TYR A 1024 67.79 6.54 70.53
CA TYR A 1024 67.32 7.88 70.17
C TYR A 1024 65.80 8.08 70.33
N GLY A 1025 65.04 7.12 70.87
CA GLY A 1025 63.67 7.28 71.40
C GLY A 1025 62.76 8.24 70.62
N GLY A 1026 62.04 7.74 69.62
CA GLY A 1026 61.01 8.50 68.90
C GLY A 1026 59.79 7.64 68.62
N SER A 1027 58.61 8.24 68.52
CA SER A 1027 57.35 7.52 68.27
C SER A 1027 57.22 6.97 66.84
N GLY A 1028 58.11 7.37 65.92
CA GLY A 1028 58.00 7.02 64.49
C GLY A 1028 56.82 7.68 63.77
N LEU A 1029 56.12 8.60 64.43
CA LEU A 1029 54.93 9.28 63.90
C LEU A 1029 55.22 10.65 63.31
N GLY A 1030 56.20 11.38 63.86
CA GLY A 1030 56.41 12.81 63.53
C GLY A 1030 56.65 13.11 62.05
N LEU A 1031 57.43 12.29 61.34
CA LEU A 1031 57.69 12.47 59.90
C LEU A 1031 56.47 12.15 59.03
N ALA A 1032 55.70 11.11 59.39
CA ALA A 1032 54.46 10.77 58.72
C ALA A 1032 53.41 11.89 58.93
N ILE A 1033 53.29 12.42 60.15
CA ILE A 1033 52.42 13.57 60.44
C ILE A 1033 52.86 14.79 59.62
N SER A 1034 54.17 15.07 59.52
CA SER A 1034 54.65 16.19 58.71
C SER A 1034 54.32 16.03 57.22
N GLN A 1035 54.37 14.82 56.67
CA GLN A 1035 53.96 14.56 55.27
C GLN A 1035 52.46 14.77 55.08
N GLU A 1036 51.64 14.23 55.98
CA GLU A 1036 50.18 14.37 55.92
C GLU A 1036 49.74 15.83 56.10
N LEU A 1037 50.39 16.58 56.99
CA LEU A 1037 50.13 18.02 57.17
C LEU A 1037 50.54 18.83 55.95
N ALA A 1038 51.71 18.55 55.35
CA ALA A 1038 52.13 19.21 54.13
C ALA A 1038 51.16 18.92 52.97
N ALA A 1039 50.73 17.66 52.81
CA ALA A 1039 49.75 17.26 51.80
C ALA A 1039 48.38 17.90 52.04
N ALA A 1040 47.93 17.99 53.29
CA ALA A 1040 46.67 18.64 53.66
C ALA A 1040 46.69 20.15 53.34
N MET A 1041 47.86 20.81 53.45
CA MET A 1041 48.07 22.20 53.02
C MET A 1041 48.29 22.35 51.50
N GLY A 1042 48.08 21.30 50.70
CA GLY A 1042 48.30 21.30 49.26
C GLY A 1042 49.77 21.35 48.83
N GLY A 1043 50.69 21.19 49.78
CA GLY A 1043 52.13 21.16 49.57
C GLY A 1043 52.69 19.73 49.48
N ARG A 1044 54.02 19.64 49.40
CA ARG A 1044 54.74 18.36 49.45
C ARG A 1044 56.10 18.49 50.12
N ILE A 1045 56.61 17.38 50.64
CA ILE A 1045 57.96 17.27 51.16
C ILE A 1045 58.75 16.35 50.24
N ASP A 1046 59.70 16.93 49.51
CA ASP A 1046 60.63 16.19 48.67
C ASP A 1046 61.96 16.01 49.41
N ILE A 1047 62.63 14.89 49.18
CA ILE A 1047 63.92 14.59 49.81
C ILE A 1047 64.98 14.25 48.78
N ASP A 1048 66.11 14.95 48.87
CA ASP A 1048 67.34 14.63 48.16
C ASP A 1048 68.40 14.26 49.19
N SER A 1049 68.93 13.05 49.09
CA SER A 1049 69.93 12.54 50.02
C SER A 1049 70.71 11.41 49.38
N THR A 1050 72.02 11.42 49.56
CA THR A 1050 72.91 10.31 49.22
C THR A 1050 73.61 9.82 50.48
N PRO A 1051 73.76 8.50 50.67
CA PRO A 1051 74.48 7.97 51.82
C PRO A 1051 75.89 8.57 51.93
N GLY A 1052 76.23 9.07 53.12
CA GLY A 1052 77.49 9.73 53.44
C GLY A 1052 77.55 11.25 53.14
N CYS A 1053 76.56 11.81 52.45
CA CYS A 1053 76.57 13.20 51.97
C CYS A 1053 75.47 14.08 52.59
N GLY A 1054 74.84 13.64 53.68
CA GLY A 1054 73.74 14.38 54.33
C GLY A 1054 72.38 14.22 53.66
N ALA A 1055 71.35 14.84 54.25
CA ALA A 1055 70.00 14.87 53.69
C ALA A 1055 69.51 16.31 53.51
N ARG A 1056 68.75 16.53 52.44
CA ARG A 1056 68.10 17.78 52.12
C ARG A 1056 66.60 17.53 51.95
N PHE A 1057 65.82 18.04 52.89
CA PHE A 1057 64.37 18.07 52.85
C PHE A 1057 63.89 19.40 52.28
N SER A 1058 63.16 19.35 51.18
CA SER A 1058 62.51 20.50 50.54
C SER A 1058 61.02 20.43 50.78
N VAL A 1059 60.53 21.26 51.71
CA VAL A 1059 59.10 21.45 51.97
C VAL A 1059 58.59 22.56 51.08
N MET A 1060 57.73 22.23 50.12
CA MET A 1060 57.07 23.18 49.21
C MET A 1060 55.63 23.37 49.65
N LEU A 1061 55.27 24.58 50.07
CA LEU A 1061 53.92 24.93 50.47
C LEU A 1061 53.39 26.06 49.57
N PRO A 1062 52.19 25.90 48.95
CA PRO A 1062 51.57 26.93 48.13
C PRO A 1062 50.92 28.01 49.01
N LEU A 1063 51.75 28.78 49.73
CA LEU A 1063 51.29 29.83 50.65
C LEU A 1063 51.21 31.18 49.90
N PRO A 1064 50.02 31.77 49.76
CA PRO A 1064 49.89 33.07 49.10
C PRO A 1064 50.45 34.20 49.96
N VAL A 1065 51.12 35.16 49.31
CA VAL A 1065 51.66 36.37 49.96
C VAL A 1065 50.50 37.32 50.29
N ALA A 1066 50.38 37.73 51.55
CA ALA A 1066 49.39 38.72 51.95
C ALA A 1066 49.94 40.14 51.72
N LEU A 1067 49.34 40.89 50.79
CA LEU A 1067 49.55 42.33 50.62
C LEU A 1067 48.76 43.07 51.72
N VAL A 1068 49.41 43.56 52.77
CA VAL A 1068 48.74 44.38 53.79
C VAL A 1068 49.42 45.74 53.90
N ALA A 1069 48.63 46.78 53.63
CA ALA A 1069 48.91 48.16 54.01
C ALA A 1069 48.81 48.30 55.54
N ALA A 1070 49.81 48.96 56.14
CA ALA A 1070 49.70 49.57 57.46
C ALA A 1070 48.46 50.49 57.52
N ALA A 1071 47.75 50.69 58.62
CA ALA A 1071 47.64 50.08 59.95
C ALA A 1071 46.35 50.73 60.53
N ALA A 1072 45.66 50.16 61.52
CA ALA A 1072 46.03 50.48 62.89
C ALA A 1072 45.40 49.47 63.86
N SER A 1073 46.28 48.81 64.58
CA SER A 1073 46.05 48.37 65.95
C SER A 1073 45.74 49.58 66.83
N ASN A 1074 44.72 49.47 67.67
CA ASN A 1074 44.78 50.08 68.98
C ASN A 1074 44.02 49.20 69.98
N ALA A 1075 44.82 48.53 70.81
CA ALA A 1075 44.41 47.97 72.06
C ALA A 1075 43.95 49.08 73.00
N ILE A 1076 42.79 48.89 73.63
CA ILE A 1076 42.47 49.50 74.93
C ILE A 1076 42.00 48.34 75.81
N SER A 1077 42.84 47.92 76.75
CA SER A 1077 42.48 47.07 77.87
C SER A 1077 41.69 47.90 78.88
N PRO A 1078 40.46 47.51 79.27
CA PRO A 1078 39.88 47.96 80.53
C PRO A 1078 40.41 47.10 81.68
N ASP A 1079 40.80 47.76 82.75
CA ASP A 1079 41.21 47.19 84.04
C ASP A 1079 40.11 46.28 84.59
N VAL A 1080 40.46 45.06 84.98
CA VAL A 1080 39.57 44.10 85.65
C VAL A 1080 39.77 44.28 87.17
N PRO A 1081 38.71 44.44 87.98
CA PRO A 1081 38.85 44.70 89.41
C PRO A 1081 39.55 43.57 90.18
N ASP A 1082 40.43 43.93 91.13
CA ASP A 1082 41.30 43.04 91.92
C ASP A 1082 40.58 41.94 92.72
N SER A 1083 39.25 42.03 92.88
CA SER A 1083 38.45 41.00 93.56
C SER A 1083 37.08 40.89 92.89
N MET A 1084 36.75 39.71 92.37
CA MET A 1084 35.48 39.38 91.75
C MET A 1084 34.72 38.31 92.53
N GLN A 1085 33.39 38.40 92.54
CA GLN A 1085 32.48 37.34 92.94
C GLN A 1085 32.19 36.40 91.77
N LEU A 1086 32.78 35.21 91.82
CA LEU A 1086 32.72 34.22 90.75
C LEU A 1086 31.73 33.12 91.07
N LEU A 1087 30.87 32.77 90.11
CA LEU A 1087 30.03 31.57 90.18
C LEU A 1087 30.76 30.41 89.49
N LEU A 1088 31.13 29.37 90.23
CA LEU A 1088 31.70 28.13 89.68
C LEU A 1088 30.62 27.05 89.62
N VAL A 1089 30.41 26.47 88.45
CA VAL A 1089 29.50 25.34 88.25
C VAL A 1089 30.30 24.14 87.78
N GLU A 1090 30.51 23.18 88.69
CA GLU A 1090 31.31 21.97 88.48
C GLU A 1090 30.70 20.84 89.33
N ASP A 1091 30.46 19.68 88.75
CA ASP A 1091 29.82 18.56 89.45
C ASP A 1091 30.83 17.63 90.15
N ASP A 1092 32.07 17.54 89.65
CA ASP A 1092 33.15 16.79 90.32
C ASP A 1092 33.68 17.58 91.53
N GLU A 1093 33.45 17.04 92.73
CA GLU A 1093 33.82 17.67 93.99
C GLU A 1093 35.33 17.91 94.12
N THR A 1094 36.18 17.02 93.60
CA THR A 1094 37.64 17.16 93.67
C THR A 1094 38.12 18.26 92.73
N VAL A 1095 37.61 18.28 91.50
CA VAL A 1095 37.93 19.34 90.54
C VAL A 1095 37.42 20.70 91.04
N ALA A 1096 36.19 20.73 91.58
CA ALA A 1096 35.62 21.93 92.17
C ALA A 1096 36.48 22.47 93.34
N GLU A 1097 36.99 21.59 94.21
CA GLU A 1097 37.88 21.97 95.30
C GLU A 1097 39.22 22.53 94.80
N VAL A 1098 39.84 21.88 93.81
CA VAL A 1098 41.09 22.35 93.19
C VAL A 1098 40.89 23.72 92.54
N VAL A 1099 39.89 23.87 91.69
CA VAL A 1099 39.61 25.14 90.98
C VAL A 1099 39.25 26.25 91.97
N THR A 1100 38.42 25.96 92.97
CA THR A 1100 38.07 26.92 94.02
C THR A 1100 39.30 27.37 94.80
N SER A 1101 40.20 26.45 95.15
CA SER A 1101 41.44 26.76 95.88
C SER A 1101 42.41 27.58 95.05
N LEU A 1102 42.58 27.25 93.76
CA LEU A 1102 43.38 28.03 92.83
C LEU A 1102 42.83 29.45 92.67
N LEU A 1103 41.51 29.62 92.48
CA LEU A 1103 40.87 30.93 92.31
C LEU A 1103 40.87 31.79 93.59
N ARG A 1104 40.68 31.18 94.77
CA ARG A 1104 40.84 31.88 96.06
C ARG A 1104 42.29 32.27 96.31
N GLY A 1105 43.24 31.42 95.91
CA GLY A 1105 44.68 31.73 95.93
C GLY A 1105 45.06 32.93 95.05
N LEU A 1106 44.27 33.18 93.99
CA LEU A 1106 44.38 34.37 93.14
C LEU A 1106 43.63 35.61 93.70
N GLY A 1107 42.96 35.49 94.86
CA GLY A 1107 42.29 36.61 95.54
C GLY A 1107 40.78 36.76 95.27
N HIS A 1108 40.14 35.86 94.52
CA HIS A 1108 38.73 35.97 94.16
C HIS A 1108 37.78 35.27 95.17
N ALA A 1109 36.56 35.80 95.30
CA ALA A 1109 35.51 35.18 96.11
C ALA A 1109 34.66 34.24 95.23
N VAL A 1110 34.72 32.93 95.48
CA VAL A 1110 34.07 31.93 94.63
C VAL A 1110 32.89 31.27 95.35
N ARG A 1111 31.72 31.29 94.72
CA ARG A 1111 30.53 30.52 95.08
C ARG A 1111 30.41 29.33 94.13
N HIS A 1112 30.54 28.12 94.68
CA HIS A 1112 30.36 26.88 93.92
C HIS A 1112 28.94 26.37 94.02
N VAL A 1113 28.42 25.85 92.91
CA VAL A 1113 27.17 25.08 92.82
C VAL A 1113 27.38 23.84 91.94
N PRO A 1114 26.75 22.69 92.25
CA PRO A 1114 27.10 21.43 91.60
C PRO A 1114 26.40 21.17 90.25
N HIS A 1115 25.32 21.90 89.91
CA HIS A 1115 24.56 21.61 88.69
C HIS A 1115 23.82 22.83 88.14
N GLY A 1116 23.44 22.79 86.86
CA GLY A 1116 22.89 23.95 86.15
C GLY A 1116 21.58 24.53 86.70
N LEU A 1117 20.66 23.70 87.21
CA LEU A 1117 19.44 24.22 87.87
C LEU A 1117 19.74 25.04 89.12
N ALA A 1118 20.74 24.61 89.92
CA ALA A 1118 21.17 25.37 91.10
C ALA A 1118 21.85 26.68 90.68
N ALA A 1119 22.63 26.65 89.59
CA ALA A 1119 23.23 27.86 89.02
C ALA A 1119 22.18 28.89 88.55
N LEU A 1120 21.09 28.45 87.89
CA LEU A 1120 20.00 29.35 87.50
C LEU A 1120 19.26 29.94 88.71
N ALA A 1121 19.03 29.13 89.75
CA ALA A 1121 18.43 29.61 90.99
C ALA A 1121 19.34 30.63 91.72
N GLU A 1122 20.65 30.33 91.82
CA GLU A 1122 21.61 31.21 92.48
C GLU A 1122 21.79 32.52 91.69
N ALA A 1123 21.93 32.45 90.36
CA ALA A 1123 22.07 33.64 89.50
C ALA A 1123 20.82 34.53 89.46
N ALA A 1124 19.63 33.98 89.73
CA ALA A 1124 18.41 34.78 89.89
C ALA A 1124 18.35 35.51 91.25
N SER A 1125 19.01 34.97 92.28
CA SER A 1125 18.97 35.52 93.65
C SER A 1125 20.15 36.43 94.00
N SER A 1126 21.32 36.22 93.36
CA SER A 1126 22.58 36.91 93.67
C SER A 1126 23.25 37.44 92.40
N ARG A 1127 24.01 38.54 92.51
CA ARG A 1127 24.81 39.09 91.40
C ARG A 1127 26.23 38.56 91.46
N PHE A 1128 26.71 37.99 90.35
CA PHE A 1128 28.09 37.54 90.16
C PHE A 1128 28.77 38.36 89.06
N ASP A 1129 30.07 38.57 89.20
CA ASP A 1129 30.89 39.33 88.27
C ASP A 1129 31.24 38.51 87.03
N ALA A 1130 31.57 37.22 87.22
CA ALA A 1130 31.77 36.25 86.14
C ALA A 1130 31.33 34.85 86.58
N ALA A 1131 31.12 33.94 85.63
CA ALA A 1131 30.85 32.54 85.93
C ALA A 1131 31.74 31.58 85.13
N LEU A 1132 32.28 30.57 85.81
CA LEU A 1132 33.02 29.47 85.22
C LEU A 1132 32.11 28.25 85.20
N LEU A 1133 31.86 27.69 84.03
CA LEU A 1133 30.93 26.58 83.86
C LEU A 1133 31.67 25.38 83.25
N ASP A 1134 31.53 24.20 83.85
CA ASP A 1134 31.79 22.97 83.11
C ASP A 1134 30.74 22.83 81.98
N LEU A 1135 31.19 22.33 80.84
CA LEU A 1135 30.32 21.96 79.72
C LEU A 1135 29.61 20.64 80.00
N ASP A 1136 30.26 19.70 80.67
CA ASP A 1136 29.78 18.33 80.90
C ASP A 1136 28.94 18.19 82.18
N LEU A 1137 28.03 19.14 82.43
CA LEU A 1137 27.19 19.13 83.64
C LEU A 1137 26.00 18.16 83.56
N PRO A 1138 25.65 17.48 84.67
CA PRO A 1138 24.51 16.58 84.72
C PRO A 1138 23.18 17.34 84.67
N GLY A 1139 22.23 16.80 83.90
CA GLY A 1139 20.89 17.36 83.73
C GLY A 1139 20.83 18.51 82.72
N ILE A 1140 21.29 19.70 83.10
CA ILE A 1140 21.40 20.84 82.18
C ILE A 1140 22.87 20.99 81.77
N ASP A 1141 23.17 20.59 80.53
CA ASP A 1141 24.47 20.78 79.88
C ASP A 1141 24.92 22.25 79.97
N GLY A 1142 26.20 22.50 80.20
CA GLY A 1142 26.79 23.83 80.32
C GLY A 1142 26.49 24.76 79.14
N PHE A 1143 26.31 24.24 77.92
CA PHE A 1143 25.86 25.06 76.78
C PHE A 1143 24.43 25.56 76.94
N VAL A 1144 23.54 24.70 77.44
CA VAL A 1144 22.14 25.09 77.69
C VAL A 1144 22.11 26.07 78.86
N LEU A 1145 22.90 25.80 79.90
CA LEU A 1145 23.03 26.67 81.06
C LEU A 1145 23.52 28.07 80.68
N ALA A 1146 24.57 28.18 79.87
CA ALA A 1146 25.09 29.46 79.40
C ALA A 1146 24.03 30.27 78.64
N ARG A 1147 23.30 29.62 77.72
CA ARG A 1147 22.17 30.26 77.01
C ARG A 1147 21.08 30.72 77.96
N GLN A 1148 20.69 29.88 78.92
CA GLN A 1148 19.67 30.21 79.92
C GLN A 1148 20.13 31.36 80.83
N LEU A 1149 21.38 31.38 81.27
CA LEU A 1149 21.96 32.49 82.03
C LEU A 1149 21.93 33.78 81.22
N ARG A 1150 22.25 33.73 79.91
CA ARG A 1150 22.16 34.88 79.01
C ARG A 1150 20.72 35.37 78.83
N ILE A 1151 19.77 34.48 78.58
CA ILE A 1151 18.34 34.81 78.44
C ILE A 1151 17.79 35.41 79.73
N ASN A 1152 18.22 34.90 80.89
CA ASN A 1152 17.85 35.43 82.21
C ASN A 1152 18.63 36.69 82.62
N GLY A 1153 19.40 37.29 81.71
CA GLY A 1153 20.02 38.61 81.91
C GLY A 1153 21.41 38.61 82.55
N PHE A 1154 22.10 37.47 82.67
CA PHE A 1154 23.47 37.44 83.20
C PHE A 1154 24.44 38.15 82.25
N ALA A 1155 24.94 39.32 82.66
CA ALA A 1155 25.74 40.19 81.82
C ALA A 1155 27.26 40.01 81.96
N GLY A 1156 27.72 39.31 83.01
CA GLY A 1156 29.14 39.08 83.29
C GLY A 1156 29.82 38.08 82.34
N PRO A 1157 31.15 37.98 82.35
CA PRO A 1157 31.86 37.02 81.51
C PRO A 1157 31.53 35.57 81.86
N LEU A 1158 31.40 34.71 80.85
CA LEU A 1158 31.24 33.27 80.98
C LEU A 1158 32.50 32.56 80.47
N LEU A 1159 33.16 31.81 81.34
CA LEU A 1159 34.33 30.99 81.01
C LEU A 1159 33.93 29.52 80.96
N ALA A 1160 34.15 28.85 79.83
CA ALA A 1160 33.95 27.41 79.72
C ALA A 1160 35.20 26.68 80.22
N VAL A 1161 35.03 25.70 81.11
CA VAL A 1161 36.13 24.82 81.57
C VAL A 1161 35.77 23.38 81.22
N THR A 1162 36.56 22.69 80.39
CA THR A 1162 36.14 21.35 79.92
C THR A 1162 37.28 20.37 79.74
N ALA A 1163 37.00 19.08 79.92
CA ALA A 1163 37.91 18.00 79.53
C ALA A 1163 37.73 17.56 78.06
N ARG A 1164 36.80 18.16 77.30
CA ARG A 1164 36.61 17.87 75.87
C ARG A 1164 37.82 18.29 75.02
N ALA A 1165 38.18 17.46 74.05
CA ALA A 1165 39.38 17.63 73.23
C ALA A 1165 39.11 18.22 71.83
N ASP A 1166 37.88 18.21 71.38
CA ASP A 1166 37.46 18.65 70.05
C ASP A 1166 37.49 20.18 69.90
N THR A 1167 37.77 20.64 68.68
CA THR A 1167 37.75 22.06 68.29
C THR A 1167 36.32 22.56 68.12
N GLU A 1168 35.37 21.68 67.80
CA GLU A 1168 33.94 22.03 67.69
C GLU A 1168 33.35 22.50 69.01
N ALA A 1169 33.73 21.90 70.14
CA ALA A 1169 33.27 22.33 71.46
C ALA A 1169 33.63 23.79 71.77
N GLU A 1170 34.80 24.25 71.32
CA GLU A 1170 35.27 25.62 71.51
C GLU A 1170 34.52 26.62 70.61
N SER A 1171 34.36 26.31 69.32
CA SER A 1171 33.54 27.11 68.41
C SER A 1171 32.10 27.21 68.88
N ARG A 1172 31.49 26.08 69.27
CA ARG A 1172 30.14 26.05 69.85
C ARG A 1172 30.04 26.82 71.15
N ALA A 1173 31.07 26.81 72.00
CA ALA A 1173 31.05 27.57 73.25
C ALA A 1173 30.96 29.07 72.95
N ARG A 1174 31.76 29.56 72.00
CA ARG A 1174 31.70 30.96 71.56
C ARG A 1174 30.35 31.31 70.96
N GLU A 1175 29.78 30.46 70.09
CA GLU A 1175 28.44 30.66 69.51
C GLU A 1175 27.32 30.74 70.56
N VAL A 1176 27.45 29.96 71.63
CA VAL A 1176 26.46 29.88 72.73
C VAL A 1176 26.58 31.05 73.71
N GLY A 1177 27.65 31.84 73.61
CA GLY A 1177 27.85 33.08 74.37
C GLY A 1177 28.83 32.97 75.53
N PHE A 1178 29.72 31.96 75.52
CA PHE A 1178 30.93 31.96 76.35
C PHE A 1178 31.95 32.95 75.79
N ASP A 1179 32.61 33.67 76.71
CA ASP A 1179 33.56 34.73 76.38
C ASP A 1179 35.01 34.22 76.29
N ALA A 1180 35.34 33.13 76.98
CA ALA A 1180 36.59 32.39 76.78
C ALA A 1180 36.42 30.90 77.10
N PHE A 1181 37.45 30.12 76.76
CA PHE A 1181 37.42 28.66 76.83
C PHE A 1181 38.76 28.10 77.34
N VAL A 1182 38.70 27.21 78.33
CA VAL A 1182 39.88 26.61 78.97
C VAL A 1182 39.72 25.09 79.03
N ARG A 1183 40.80 24.38 78.68
CA ARG A 1183 40.85 22.91 78.67
C ARG A 1183 41.49 22.38 79.95
N LYS A 1184 40.91 21.32 80.51
CA LYS A 1184 41.49 20.51 81.58
C LYS A 1184 42.70 19.72 81.02
N PRO A 1185 43.81 19.53 81.75
CA PRO A 1185 44.06 19.97 83.12
C PRO A 1185 44.34 21.46 83.25
N VAL A 1186 43.74 22.08 84.28
CA VAL A 1186 43.87 23.51 84.57
C VAL A 1186 44.93 23.77 85.64
N SER A 1187 45.64 24.90 85.52
CA SER A 1187 46.58 25.42 86.52
C SER A 1187 46.22 26.86 86.89
N ALA A 1188 46.85 27.41 87.94
CA ALA A 1188 46.61 28.78 88.37
C ALA A 1188 46.83 29.80 87.24
N VAL A 1189 47.89 29.61 86.44
CA VAL A 1189 48.21 30.49 85.30
C VAL A 1189 47.12 30.44 84.24
N ILE A 1190 46.68 29.23 83.87
CA ILE A 1190 45.68 29.02 82.83
C ILE A 1190 44.33 29.65 83.23
N LEU A 1191 43.90 29.48 84.49
CA LEU A 1191 42.65 30.06 84.97
C LEU A 1191 42.71 31.59 85.03
N SER A 1192 43.84 32.16 85.46
CA SER A 1192 44.04 33.61 85.48
C SER A 1192 44.00 34.21 84.07
N GLU A 1193 44.67 33.58 83.11
CA GLU A 1193 44.67 34.04 81.71
C GLU A 1193 43.28 33.92 81.09
N GLY A 1194 42.59 32.80 81.30
CA GLY A 1194 41.24 32.56 80.78
C GLY A 1194 40.21 33.55 81.32
N LEU A 1195 40.27 33.91 82.61
CA LEU A 1195 39.39 34.94 83.17
C LEU A 1195 39.67 36.33 82.60
N ARG A 1196 40.94 36.68 82.42
CA ARG A 1196 41.33 37.96 81.81
C ARG A 1196 40.88 38.03 80.36
N GLU A 1197 41.01 36.94 79.62
CA GLU A 1197 40.53 36.83 78.23
C GLU A 1197 39.00 36.98 78.18
N ALA A 1198 38.26 36.26 79.03
CA ALA A 1198 36.81 36.34 79.10
C ALA A 1198 36.32 37.77 79.39
N ALA A 1199 36.97 38.46 80.34
CA ALA A 1199 36.63 39.85 80.66
C ALA A 1199 36.89 40.80 79.49
N GLN A 1200 38.02 40.64 78.79
CA GLN A 1200 38.35 41.45 77.61
C GLN A 1200 37.39 41.21 76.45
N ALA A 1201 37.04 39.95 76.17
CA ALA A 1201 36.08 39.60 75.14
C ALA A 1201 34.69 40.20 75.43
N ARG A 1202 34.24 40.12 76.68
CA ARG A 1202 32.94 40.68 77.10
C ARG A 1202 32.91 42.21 77.03
N ALA A 1203 34.01 42.88 77.37
CA ALA A 1203 34.13 44.34 77.23
C ALA A 1203 34.06 44.79 75.76
N ARG A 1204 34.72 44.05 74.84
CA ARG A 1204 34.63 44.32 73.39
C ARG A 1204 33.22 44.14 72.86
N ALA A 1205 32.50 43.10 73.29
CA ALA A 1205 31.12 42.83 72.86
C ALA A 1205 30.06 43.81 73.40
N LYS A 1206 30.37 44.62 74.43
CA LYS A 1206 29.49 45.71 74.90
C LYS A 1206 29.76 47.06 74.23
N ALA A 1207 30.92 47.24 73.61
CA ALA A 1207 31.36 48.52 73.03
C ALA A 1207 31.16 48.61 71.50
N GLY A 1208 30.95 47.47 70.83
CA GLY A 1208 30.45 47.36 69.46
C GLY A 1208 29.00 46.90 69.43
#